data_AF-A0A9K3GFW8-F1
#
_entry.id   AF-A0A9K3GFW8-F1
#
_cell.length_a   1.000
_cell.length_b   1.000
_cell.length_c   1.000
_cell.angle_alpha   90.00
_cell.angle_beta   90.00
_cell.angle_gamma   90.00
#
_symmetry.space_group_name_H-M   'P 1'
#
loop_
_entity.id
_entity.type
_entity.pdbx_description
1 polymer ?
#
loop_
_entity_poly.entity_id
_entity_poly.type
_entity_poly.pdbx_seq_one_letter_code
_entity_poly.pdbx_strand_id
1 'polypeptide(L)'
;MYTYIHLTPPLSQDECRTLSDVVTGVVENGKLIQPLVALLYKRNPSFVPSDMVLYKVLVYVLFFSCVELGFGHARSMMSGIQSTKVTPVLQLIYEESTVPEHHSGTHNDLAGASFADDVTRVIATVYDVTYIEEVLVPAVLQYHSEAIRLLLRLREVGGRAKAAFLPVKQAVPRPTTTAAPFNVTQHARVVKAEEWGKAREERERDIVRQRESFQAKPIPRGTKASLDEVLGDHKAQRMARGTTIPRAPVLQTASRPTNLEQVKQVVEAERESHFRPPTLTAAPRRSQPSVPVKSTVASVKRARAMLEGRIEAEAAELAEYETNLRDSSEYERWRTEQEADRRVREAASIVDRRQSAKEAEQVASEARYVAMLQRQLEAAEYIASLSDQLAQVADADRALLVKKQTLAKRLSDRLTRDTEAARKHLASANAACAHEIRQQRVVSEETLAQQRQEEREAKVALITQIRAMLSNPNPSVSSYDPATVYGHGLLEEMSLVELKERLRLGKGSRERHEQHKRSMILEGKAQEKADLAGIEDRFNQAIAHLGSERRQLKGAIEEEKRAFQQMLDSGSVSDANLGEEQLTKRTLRHRHLSKVSNEKAQLLARLEQARAHKTKAQAQHVEKRERLRGPAYVKAPVKSRPAMSATKRAQDKASIKRLDDEARERDRLNRQRYQIQTKLKQGKTLTKREREALQRDKENSSVKARFQSLA
;
A
#
# COMPACT_ATOMS: atom_id res chain seq x y z
N MET A 1 -0.48 17.44 19.36
CA MET A 1 0.48 17.26 18.24
C MET A 1 1.52 18.39 18.23
N TYR A 2 2.01 18.81 19.40
CA TYR A 2 2.94 19.96 19.55
C TYR A 2 4.15 19.62 20.46
N THR A 3 4.38 18.34 20.76
CA THR A 3 5.42 17.89 21.70
C THR A 3 6.51 17.03 21.06
N TYR A 4 6.62 17.01 19.73
CA TYR A 4 7.55 16.11 19.01
C TYR A 4 8.58 16.82 18.11
N ILE A 5 8.78 18.13 18.25
CA ILE A 5 9.68 18.91 17.36
C ILE A 5 11.09 19.12 17.94
N HIS A 6 11.36 18.79 19.20
CA HIS A 6 12.64 19.12 19.86
C HIS A 6 13.65 17.96 19.99
N LEU A 7 13.59 16.91 19.17
CA LEU A 7 14.47 15.74 19.28
C LEU A 7 15.40 15.49 18.08
N THR A 8 15.43 16.35 17.07
CA THR A 8 16.38 16.25 15.95
C THR A 8 17.40 17.37 16.01
N PRO A 9 18.72 17.08 16.00
CA PRO A 9 19.72 18.13 15.82
C PRO A 9 19.43 18.90 14.52
N PRO A 10 19.75 20.21 14.45
CA PRO A 10 19.60 20.96 13.21
C PRO A 10 20.43 20.26 12.13
N LEU A 11 19.78 19.90 11.01
CA LEU A 11 20.44 19.27 9.87
C LEU A 11 21.58 20.15 9.38
N SER A 12 22.70 19.54 9.01
CA SER A 12 23.83 20.26 8.42
C SER A 12 23.40 20.98 7.14
N GLN A 13 24.05 22.08 6.79
CA GLN A 13 23.75 22.83 5.56
C GLN A 13 23.88 21.95 4.30
N ASP A 14 24.79 20.97 4.32
CA ASP A 14 24.98 20.00 3.24
C ASP A 14 23.83 18.98 3.18
N GLU A 15 23.30 18.55 4.34
CA GLU A 15 22.14 17.66 4.40
C GLU A 15 20.88 18.35 3.89
N CYS A 16 20.71 19.64 4.18
CA CYS A 16 19.60 20.44 3.64
C CYS A 16 19.67 20.57 2.11
N ARG A 17 20.87 20.75 1.55
CA ARG A 17 21.08 20.83 0.09
C ARG A 17 20.78 19.49 -0.58
N THR A 18 21.37 18.40 -0.09
CA THR A 18 21.09 17.06 -0.63
C THR A 18 19.61 16.67 -0.55
N LEU A 19 18.91 17.04 0.52
CA LEU A 19 17.46 16.84 0.62
C LEU A 19 16.69 17.68 -0.40
N SER A 20 17.09 18.93 -0.61
CA SER A 20 16.50 19.79 -1.63
C SER A 20 16.70 19.21 -3.04
N ASP A 21 17.90 18.72 -3.34
CA ASP A 21 18.25 18.13 -4.63
C ASP A 21 17.47 16.83 -4.88
N VAL A 22 17.33 15.98 -3.86
CA VAL A 22 16.52 14.75 -3.96
C VAL A 22 15.04 15.06 -4.14
N VAL A 23 14.49 16.04 -3.41
CA VAL A 23 13.07 16.40 -3.51
C VAL A 23 12.76 17.04 -4.86
N THR A 24 13.61 17.94 -5.35
CA THR A 24 13.47 18.54 -6.68
C THR A 24 13.57 17.48 -7.77
N GLY A 25 14.55 16.59 -7.70
CA GLY A 25 14.71 15.48 -8.64
C GLY A 25 13.52 14.50 -8.65
N VAL A 26 12.89 14.24 -7.50
CA VAL A 26 11.66 13.42 -7.43
C VAL A 26 10.47 14.12 -8.10
N VAL A 27 10.36 15.45 -7.99
CA VAL A 27 9.28 16.23 -8.62
C VAL A 27 9.48 16.27 -10.14
N GLU A 28 10.70 16.52 -10.60
CA GLU A 28 11.05 16.58 -12.03
C GLU A 28 10.82 15.23 -12.73
N ASN A 29 11.27 14.14 -12.11
CA ASN A 29 11.15 12.79 -12.65
C ASN A 29 9.82 12.09 -12.27
N GLY A 30 8.83 12.84 -11.77
CA GLY A 30 7.57 12.30 -11.28
C GLY A 30 6.79 11.49 -12.33
N LYS A 31 6.94 11.83 -13.62
CA LYS A 31 6.30 11.12 -14.74
C LYS A 31 6.75 9.65 -14.86
N LEU A 32 8.00 9.35 -14.52
CA LEU A 32 8.53 7.98 -14.49
C LEU A 32 8.30 7.31 -13.13
N ILE A 33 8.57 8.04 -12.05
CA ILE A 33 8.56 7.50 -10.69
C ILE A 33 7.14 7.10 -10.28
N GLN A 34 6.11 7.87 -10.62
CA GLN A 34 4.75 7.62 -10.18
C GLN A 34 4.17 6.31 -10.76
N PRO A 35 4.30 6.00 -12.06
CA PRO A 35 3.96 4.69 -12.61
C PRO A 35 4.74 3.52 -11.99
N LEU A 36 6.04 3.67 -11.72
CA LEU A 36 6.86 2.62 -11.10
C LEU A 36 6.42 2.32 -9.66
N VAL A 37 6.12 3.37 -8.88
CA VAL A 37 5.55 3.20 -7.53
C VAL A 37 4.16 2.59 -7.59
N ALA A 38 3.32 2.94 -8.56
CA ALA A 38 2.02 2.30 -8.74
C ALA A 38 2.13 0.80 -9.04
N LEU A 39 3.13 0.40 -9.83
CA LEU A 39 3.46 -1.02 -10.09
C LEU A 39 3.92 -1.72 -8.80
N LEU A 40 4.78 -1.06 -8.01
CA LEU A 40 5.24 -1.58 -6.71
C LEU A 40 4.05 -1.86 -5.75
N TYR A 41 3.09 -0.94 -5.65
CA TYR A 41 1.88 -1.11 -4.84
C TYR A 41 0.93 -2.17 -5.41
N LYS A 42 0.85 -2.32 -6.74
CA LYS A 42 0.08 -3.39 -7.38
C LYS A 42 0.63 -4.77 -7.03
N ARG A 43 1.96 -4.90 -6.92
CA ARG A 43 2.64 -6.15 -6.57
C ARG A 43 2.60 -6.46 -5.08
N ASN A 44 2.62 -5.43 -4.24
CA ASN A 44 2.62 -5.55 -2.77
C ASN A 44 1.40 -4.84 -2.15
N PRO A 45 0.21 -5.49 -2.11
CA PRO A 45 -1.01 -4.88 -1.57
C PRO A 45 -0.97 -4.65 -0.04
N SER A 46 0.05 -5.17 0.65
CA SER A 46 0.25 -4.97 2.09
C SER A 46 0.88 -3.62 2.45
N PHE A 47 1.25 -2.79 1.47
CA PHE A 47 1.89 -1.50 1.73
C PHE A 47 0.93 -0.44 2.25
N VAL A 48 1.43 0.34 3.21
CA VAL A 48 0.70 1.46 3.78
C VAL A 48 0.76 2.64 2.80
N PRO A 49 -0.35 3.32 2.48
CA PRO A 49 -0.36 4.49 1.60
C PRO A 49 0.54 5.64 2.10
N SER A 50 0.73 5.75 3.42
CA SER A 50 1.62 6.75 4.05
C SER A 50 3.08 6.64 3.61
N ASP A 51 3.52 5.46 3.17
CA ASP A 51 4.89 5.22 2.71
C ASP A 51 5.10 5.57 1.23
N MET A 52 4.08 6.06 0.52
CA MET A 52 4.17 6.32 -0.93
C MET A 52 5.27 7.34 -1.26
N VAL A 53 5.45 8.36 -0.43
CA VAL A 53 6.52 9.37 -0.60
C VAL A 53 7.90 8.72 -0.42
N LEU A 54 8.05 7.83 0.56
CA LEU A 54 9.29 7.09 0.77
C LEU A 54 9.64 6.23 -0.44
N TYR A 55 8.67 5.52 -1.02
CA TYR A 55 8.89 4.71 -2.21
C TYR A 55 9.24 5.56 -3.44
N LYS A 56 8.66 6.76 -3.59
CA LYS A 56 9.06 7.69 -4.66
C LYS A 56 10.53 8.11 -4.52
N VAL A 57 10.96 8.45 -3.30
CA VAL A 57 12.36 8.80 -3.02
C VAL A 57 13.29 7.61 -3.27
N LEU A 58 12.92 6.41 -2.83
CA LEU A 58 13.74 5.21 -3.06
C LEU A 58 13.89 4.87 -4.55
N VAL A 59 12.82 4.96 -5.34
CA VAL A 59 12.88 4.74 -6.79
C VAL A 59 13.76 5.80 -7.46
N TYR A 60 13.61 7.07 -7.09
CA TYR A 60 14.47 8.15 -7.61
C TYR A 60 15.95 7.89 -7.29
N VAL A 61 16.27 7.55 -6.04
CA VAL A 61 17.65 7.28 -5.61
C VAL A 61 18.25 6.12 -6.42
N LEU A 62 17.48 5.07 -6.68
CA LEU A 62 17.98 3.89 -7.41
C LEU A 62 18.15 4.12 -8.92
N PHE A 63 17.29 4.91 -9.55
CA PHE A 63 17.36 5.16 -11.00
C PHE A 63 18.28 6.32 -11.37
N PHE A 64 18.36 7.37 -10.56
CA PHE A 64 19.05 8.61 -10.91
C PHE A 64 20.24 8.88 -9.99
N SER A 65 20.05 8.86 -8.66
CA SER A 65 21.15 9.17 -7.73
C SER A 65 22.25 8.11 -7.71
N CYS A 66 21.94 6.83 -7.94
CA CYS A 66 22.95 5.78 -8.08
C CYS A 66 23.88 6.02 -9.27
N VAL A 67 23.39 6.64 -10.34
CA VAL A 67 24.18 6.94 -11.53
C VAL A 67 25.16 8.08 -11.24
N GLU A 68 24.76 9.08 -10.45
CA GLU A 68 25.56 10.27 -10.16
C GLU A 68 26.52 10.12 -8.98
N LEU A 69 26.07 9.49 -7.88
CA LEU A 69 26.79 9.43 -6.60
C LEU A 69 27.33 8.02 -6.28
N GLY A 70 26.94 7.03 -7.07
CA GLY A 70 27.28 5.62 -6.86
C GLY A 70 26.42 4.90 -5.82
N PHE A 71 26.44 3.57 -5.86
CA PHE A 71 25.60 2.72 -5.01
C PHE A 71 25.98 2.79 -3.51
N GLY A 72 27.21 3.20 -3.19
CA GLY A 72 27.66 3.40 -1.80
C GLY A 72 26.83 4.45 -1.04
N HIS A 73 26.49 5.56 -1.70
CA HIS A 73 25.65 6.60 -1.12
C HIS A 73 24.21 6.12 -0.90
N ALA A 74 23.62 5.50 -1.93
CA ALA A 74 22.30 4.90 -1.85
C ALA A 74 22.20 3.86 -0.73
N ARG A 75 23.24 3.03 -0.56
CA ARG A 75 23.32 2.05 0.54
C ARG A 75 23.37 2.70 1.91
N SER A 76 24.08 3.82 2.07
CA SER A 76 24.10 4.58 3.33
C SER A 76 22.70 5.09 3.68
N MET A 77 22.01 5.70 2.71
CA MET A 77 20.62 6.18 2.88
C MET A 77 19.65 5.03 3.22
N MET A 78 19.78 3.90 2.51
CA MET A 78 18.92 2.73 2.73
C MET A 78 19.17 2.03 4.06
N SER A 79 20.36 2.17 4.66
CA SER A 79 20.70 1.54 5.94
C SER A 79 19.93 2.11 7.13
N GLY A 80 19.45 3.36 7.04
CA GLY A 80 18.59 3.99 8.04
C GLY A 80 17.11 3.64 7.90
N ILE A 81 16.70 3.00 6.80
CA ILE A 81 15.30 2.67 6.49
C ILE A 81 15.00 1.23 6.93
N GLN A 82 13.77 0.96 7.37
CA GLN A 82 13.35 -0.39 7.75
C GLN A 82 13.55 -1.39 6.60
N SER A 83 14.19 -2.53 6.89
CA SER A 83 14.52 -3.56 5.89
C SER A 83 13.31 -4.09 5.13
N THR A 84 12.14 -4.13 5.77
CA THR A 84 10.86 -4.54 5.17
C THR A 84 10.39 -3.61 4.05
N LYS A 85 10.76 -2.31 4.09
CA LYS A 85 10.38 -1.32 3.08
C LYS A 85 11.38 -1.27 1.93
N VAL A 86 12.67 -1.46 2.21
CA VAL A 86 13.73 -1.41 1.19
C VAL A 86 13.73 -2.67 0.31
N THR A 87 13.51 -3.85 0.91
CA THR A 87 13.60 -5.14 0.22
C THR A 87 12.76 -5.17 -1.06
N PRO A 88 11.44 -4.88 -1.05
CA PRO A 88 10.60 -5.08 -2.23
C PRO A 88 10.92 -4.14 -3.40
N VAL A 89 11.50 -2.97 -3.13
CA VAL A 89 11.95 -2.03 -4.17
C VAL A 89 13.17 -2.58 -4.90
N LEU A 90 14.13 -3.12 -4.14
CA LEU A 90 15.32 -3.75 -4.71
C LEU A 90 14.97 -5.06 -5.45
N GLN A 91 13.98 -5.83 -4.97
CA GLN A 91 13.50 -7.03 -5.67
C GLN A 91 12.92 -6.68 -7.04
N LEU A 92 12.08 -5.64 -7.10
CA LEU A 92 11.45 -5.21 -8.34
C LEU A 92 12.46 -4.76 -9.40
N ILE A 93 13.52 -4.07 -8.99
CA ILE A 93 14.48 -3.45 -9.93
C ILE A 93 15.63 -4.41 -10.29
N TYR A 94 16.16 -5.16 -9.32
CA TYR A 94 17.39 -5.94 -9.47
C TYR A 94 17.20 -7.46 -9.39
N GLU A 95 16.26 -8.00 -8.61
CA GLU A 95 16.10 -9.47 -8.54
C GLU A 95 15.37 -10.02 -9.77
N GLU A 96 14.47 -9.23 -10.35
CA GLU A 96 13.69 -9.61 -11.54
C GLU A 96 14.32 -9.15 -12.87
N SER A 97 15.45 -8.45 -12.82
CA SER A 97 16.19 -8.06 -14.03
C SER A 97 17.02 -9.24 -14.56
N THR A 98 17.02 -9.43 -15.87
CA THR A 98 17.88 -10.41 -16.54
C THR A 98 19.27 -9.81 -16.72
N VAL A 99 20.29 -10.38 -16.07
CA VAL A 99 21.69 -9.99 -16.22
C VAL A 99 22.51 -11.23 -16.59
N PRO A 100 23.41 -11.17 -17.59
CA PRO A 100 24.29 -12.29 -17.91
C PRO A 100 25.16 -12.70 -16.69
N GLU A 101 25.31 -14.01 -16.47
CA GLU A 101 25.97 -14.57 -15.28
C GLU A 101 27.45 -14.16 -15.12
N HIS A 102 28.08 -13.60 -16.16
CA HIS A 102 29.52 -13.27 -16.21
C HIS A 102 29.81 -11.76 -16.35
N HIS A 103 29.10 -10.90 -15.60
CA HIS A 103 29.37 -9.46 -15.60
C HIS A 103 30.51 -9.13 -14.62
N SER A 104 31.63 -8.62 -15.14
CA SER A 104 32.83 -8.28 -14.36
C SER A 104 32.81 -6.86 -13.76
N GLY A 105 31.69 -6.14 -13.89
CA GLY A 105 31.50 -4.78 -13.38
C GLY A 105 31.94 -3.67 -14.33
N THR A 106 32.33 -3.99 -15.57
CA THR A 106 32.64 -3.02 -16.62
C THR A 106 31.44 -2.75 -17.53
N HIS A 107 31.23 -1.48 -17.90
CA HIS A 107 30.09 -0.96 -18.69
C HIS A 107 29.83 -1.70 -20.02
N ASN A 108 30.83 -2.38 -20.60
CA ASN A 108 30.71 -3.07 -21.90
C ASN A 108 30.18 -4.51 -21.83
N ASP A 109 30.05 -5.11 -20.63
CA ASP A 109 29.67 -6.53 -20.49
C ASP A 109 28.15 -6.73 -20.27
N LEU A 110 27.36 -5.66 -20.28
CA LEU A 110 25.89 -5.70 -20.05
C LEU A 110 25.06 -5.85 -21.34
N ALA A 111 25.67 -6.19 -22.47
CA ALA A 111 24.95 -6.45 -23.71
C ALA A 111 23.97 -7.62 -23.53
N GLY A 112 22.67 -7.34 -23.56
CA GLY A 112 21.59 -8.31 -23.32
C GLY A 112 20.99 -8.28 -21.91
N ALA A 113 21.42 -7.36 -21.04
CA ALA A 113 20.73 -7.11 -19.78
C ALA A 113 19.39 -6.39 -20.04
N SER A 114 18.35 -6.70 -19.26
CA SER A 114 17.05 -6.02 -19.33
C SER A 114 16.39 -5.97 -17.96
N PHE A 115 15.58 -4.95 -17.73
CA PHE A 115 14.64 -4.96 -16.61
C PHE A 115 13.55 -6.01 -16.83
N ALA A 116 12.82 -6.35 -15.77
CA ALA A 116 11.62 -7.17 -15.87
C ALA A 116 10.62 -6.57 -16.87
N ASP A 117 9.94 -7.40 -17.65
CA ASP A 117 8.99 -6.98 -18.70
C ASP A 117 7.99 -5.91 -18.23
N ASP A 118 7.47 -6.05 -17.00
CA ASP A 118 6.53 -5.11 -16.42
C ASP A 118 7.16 -3.73 -16.16
N VAL A 119 8.42 -3.69 -15.73
CA VAL A 119 9.19 -2.46 -15.49
C VAL A 119 9.55 -1.81 -16.83
N THR A 120 10.05 -2.59 -17.79
CA THR A 120 10.38 -2.11 -19.14
C THR A 120 9.18 -1.49 -19.83
N ARG A 121 7.99 -2.11 -19.73
CA ARG A 121 6.73 -1.55 -20.27
C ARG A 121 6.38 -0.21 -19.65
N VAL A 122 6.59 -0.03 -18.36
CA VAL A 122 6.31 1.24 -17.67
C VAL A 122 7.31 2.31 -18.11
N ILE A 123 8.60 1.99 -18.16
CA ILE A 123 9.63 2.94 -18.58
C ILE A 123 9.44 3.35 -20.05
N ALA A 124 9.05 2.41 -20.92
CA ALA A 124 8.76 2.66 -22.34
C ALA A 124 7.56 3.61 -22.58
N THR A 125 6.76 3.92 -21.54
CA THR A 125 5.73 4.98 -21.67
C THR A 125 6.31 6.39 -21.60
N VAL A 126 7.53 6.54 -21.07
CA VAL A 126 8.17 7.84 -20.83
C VAL A 126 9.43 8.02 -21.69
N TYR A 127 10.21 6.96 -21.90
CA TYR A 127 11.47 6.98 -22.66
C TYR A 127 11.42 6.05 -23.87
N ASP A 128 12.20 6.40 -24.89
CA ASP A 128 12.37 5.58 -26.09
C ASP A 128 13.11 4.28 -25.77
N VAL A 129 12.74 3.20 -26.47
CA VAL A 129 13.31 1.85 -26.26
C VAL A 129 14.84 1.84 -26.43
N THR A 130 15.36 2.60 -27.39
CA THR A 130 16.81 2.73 -27.61
C THR A 130 17.53 3.37 -26.43
N TYR A 131 16.95 4.43 -25.84
CA TYR A 131 17.49 5.06 -24.64
C TYR A 131 17.47 4.13 -23.43
N ILE A 132 16.42 3.31 -23.31
CA ILE A 132 16.30 2.34 -22.22
C ILE A 132 17.42 1.30 -22.32
N GLU A 133 17.59 0.67 -23.50
CA GLU A 133 18.56 -0.41 -23.70
C GLU A 133 20.01 0.08 -23.66
N GLU A 134 20.32 1.24 -24.25
CA GLU A 134 21.71 1.73 -24.38
C GLU A 134 22.20 2.55 -23.19
N VAL A 135 21.32 3.33 -22.54
CA VAL A 135 21.72 4.29 -21.51
C VAL A 135 21.21 3.89 -20.12
N LEU A 136 19.91 3.64 -19.99
CA LEU A 136 19.29 3.46 -18.68
C LEU A 136 19.61 2.09 -18.05
N VAL A 137 19.50 1.02 -18.84
CA VAL A 137 19.75 -0.35 -18.39
C VAL A 137 21.21 -0.52 -17.92
N PRO A 138 22.24 -0.13 -18.68
CA PRO A 138 23.63 -0.24 -18.22
C PRO A 138 23.91 0.63 -16.99
N ALA A 139 23.36 1.85 -16.94
CA ALA A 139 23.59 2.78 -15.84
C ALA A 139 23.01 2.32 -14.49
N VAL A 140 21.88 1.61 -14.51
CA VAL A 140 21.25 1.09 -13.28
C VAL A 140 21.77 -0.31 -12.95
N LEU A 141 21.84 -1.21 -13.92
CA LEU A 141 22.20 -2.62 -13.67
C LEU A 141 23.70 -2.86 -13.47
N GLN A 142 24.58 -1.86 -13.71
CA GLN A 142 25.99 -1.96 -13.28
C GLN A 142 26.14 -2.26 -11.77
N TYR A 143 25.18 -1.84 -10.94
CA TYR A 143 25.17 -2.06 -9.50
C TYR A 143 24.43 -3.33 -9.06
N HIS A 144 24.04 -4.19 -9.99
CA HIS A 144 23.22 -5.38 -9.72
C HIS A 144 23.86 -6.33 -8.69
N SER A 145 25.17 -6.60 -8.81
CA SER A 145 25.87 -7.47 -7.85
C SER A 145 25.92 -6.90 -6.42
N GLU A 146 26.06 -5.58 -6.28
CA GLU A 146 26.03 -4.89 -4.99
C GLU A 146 24.62 -4.84 -4.39
N ALA A 147 23.62 -4.60 -5.24
CA ALA A 147 22.21 -4.58 -4.85
C ALA A 147 21.72 -5.96 -4.37
N ILE A 148 22.10 -7.05 -5.06
CA ILE A 148 21.79 -8.42 -4.63
C ILE A 148 22.48 -8.77 -3.30
N ARG A 149 23.75 -8.38 -3.13
CA ARG A 149 24.44 -8.57 -1.84
C ARG A 149 23.74 -7.83 -0.70
N LEU A 150 23.23 -6.62 -0.96
CA LEU A 150 22.44 -5.86 0.02
C LEU A 150 21.09 -6.55 0.30
N LEU A 151 20.39 -7.00 -0.74
CA LEU A 151 19.14 -7.76 -0.63
C LEU A 151 19.28 -9.01 0.25
N LEU A 152 20.32 -9.81 0.03
CA LEU A 152 20.59 -11.02 0.81
C LEU A 152 20.81 -10.66 2.29
N ARG A 153 21.62 -9.63 2.58
CA ARG A 153 21.83 -9.14 3.96
C ARG A 153 20.54 -8.63 4.59
N LEU A 154 19.71 -7.87 3.86
CA LEU A 154 18.43 -7.36 4.37
C LEU A 154 17.44 -8.48 4.66
N ARG A 155 17.45 -9.55 3.86
CA ARG A 155 16.62 -10.76 4.07
C ARG A 155 17.04 -11.53 5.30
N GLU A 156 18.34 -11.66 5.58
CA GLU A 156 18.85 -12.26 6.81
C GLU A 156 18.43 -11.48 8.06
N VAL A 157 18.54 -10.14 8.03
CA VAL A 157 18.12 -9.26 9.12
C VAL A 157 16.59 -9.29 9.31
N GLY A 158 15.83 -9.26 8.22
CA GLY A 158 14.37 -9.37 8.23
C GLY A 158 13.85 -10.73 8.70
N GLY A 159 14.59 -11.81 8.42
CA GLY A 159 14.32 -13.16 8.91
C GLY A 159 14.49 -13.28 10.43
N ARG A 160 15.53 -12.66 11.00
CA ARG A 160 15.73 -12.58 12.46
C ARG A 160 14.66 -11.73 13.15
N ALA A 161 14.19 -10.65 12.51
CA ALA A 161 13.08 -9.84 13.03
C ALA A 161 11.72 -10.58 12.98
N LYS A 162 11.47 -11.41 11.95
CA LYS A 162 10.28 -12.28 11.89
C LYS A 162 10.32 -13.44 12.90
N ALA A 163 11.51 -13.90 13.31
CA ALA A 163 11.62 -14.87 14.41
C ALA A 163 11.27 -14.25 15.78
N ALA A 164 11.48 -12.93 15.95
CA ALA A 164 11.11 -12.19 17.17
C ALA A 164 9.64 -11.73 17.19
N PHE A 165 8.98 -11.65 16.02
CA PHE A 165 7.58 -11.23 15.87
C PHE A 165 6.77 -12.25 15.06
N LEU A 166 6.48 -13.40 15.67
CA LEU A 166 5.33 -14.22 15.27
C LEU A 166 4.16 -13.95 16.22
N PRO A 167 2.95 -13.67 15.71
CA PRO A 167 1.75 -13.67 16.53
C PRO A 167 1.39 -15.12 16.89
N VAL A 168 0.93 -15.28 18.14
CA VAL A 168 0.22 -16.41 18.74
C VAL A 168 -0.20 -17.48 17.71
N LYS A 169 0.57 -18.57 17.64
CA LYS A 169 0.10 -19.81 17.01
C LYS A 169 -0.90 -20.49 17.95
N GLN A 170 -1.95 -21.02 17.32
CA GLN A 170 -2.91 -21.95 17.90
C GLN A 170 -2.21 -22.99 18.78
N ALA A 171 -2.86 -23.31 19.90
CA ALA A 171 -2.43 -24.29 20.88
C ALA A 171 -2.26 -25.67 20.23
N VAL A 172 -1.03 -25.97 19.80
CA VAL A 172 -0.52 -27.34 19.72
C VAL A 172 0.06 -27.65 21.11
N PRO A 173 -0.29 -28.79 21.75
CA PRO A 173 0.30 -29.15 23.03
C PRO A 173 1.81 -29.24 22.87
N ARG A 174 2.54 -28.44 23.65
CA ARG A 174 4.00 -28.44 23.64
C ARG A 174 4.47 -29.85 24.06
N PRO A 175 5.45 -30.47 23.37
CA PRO A 175 6.12 -31.64 23.93
C PRO A 175 6.78 -31.22 25.25
N THR A 176 6.69 -32.10 26.23
CA THR A 176 7.26 -31.98 27.58
C THR A 176 8.69 -31.43 27.51
N THR A 177 8.91 -30.29 28.18
CA THR A 177 10.21 -29.65 28.36
C THR A 177 11.19 -30.66 28.97
N THR A 178 12.19 -31.09 28.22
CA THR A 178 13.40 -31.67 28.79
C THR A 178 14.26 -30.53 29.35
N ALA A 179 14.66 -30.65 30.61
CA ALA A 179 15.51 -29.65 31.27
C ALA A 179 16.88 -29.61 30.58
N ALA A 180 17.16 -28.53 29.85
CA ALA A 180 18.53 -28.19 29.50
C ALA A 180 19.25 -27.80 30.80
N PRO A 181 20.45 -28.35 31.09
CA PRO A 181 21.18 -28.01 32.29
C PRO A 181 21.49 -26.51 32.30
N PHE A 182 21.19 -25.88 33.43
CA PHE A 182 21.49 -24.49 33.70
C PHE A 182 23.01 -24.28 33.65
N ASN A 183 23.48 -23.29 32.90
CA ASN A 183 24.86 -22.83 33.00
C ASN A 183 25.00 -21.97 34.27
N VAL A 184 25.23 -22.63 35.41
CA VAL A 184 25.71 -21.96 36.62
C VAL A 184 27.17 -21.56 36.40
N THR A 185 27.45 -20.30 36.71
CA THR A 185 28.77 -19.67 36.85
C THR A 185 29.69 -19.68 35.63
N GLN A 186 29.50 -18.71 34.72
CA GLN A 186 30.67 -18.07 34.10
C GLN A 186 31.13 -16.97 35.06
N HIS A 187 32.15 -17.27 35.86
CA HIS A 187 32.85 -16.24 36.63
C HIS A 187 33.41 -15.20 35.65
N ALA A 188 33.21 -13.92 35.96
CA ALA A 188 33.83 -12.82 35.24
C ALA A 188 35.34 -13.09 35.09
N ARG A 189 35.86 -12.93 33.87
CA ARG A 189 37.29 -13.07 33.58
C ARG A 189 38.09 -12.26 34.59
N VAL A 190 38.96 -12.94 35.33
CA VAL A 190 40.07 -12.32 36.06
C VAL A 190 40.92 -11.59 35.02
N VAL A 191 40.84 -10.26 35.02
CA VAL A 191 41.82 -9.42 34.34
C VAL A 191 43.15 -9.69 35.03
N LYS A 192 44.11 -10.27 34.28
CA LYS A 192 45.48 -10.47 34.75
C LYS A 192 46.07 -9.10 35.14
N ALA A 193 46.65 -9.03 36.31
CA ALA A 193 47.19 -7.82 36.94
C ALA A 193 48.54 -7.34 36.34
N GLU A 194 48.71 -7.37 35.01
CA GLU A 194 50.00 -7.05 34.37
C GLU A 194 49.98 -5.81 33.46
N GLU A 195 48.89 -5.05 33.39
CA GLU A 195 48.81 -3.86 32.51
C GLU A 195 48.54 -2.54 33.26
N TRP A 196 49.08 -2.36 34.46
CA TRP A 196 49.11 -1.06 35.18
C TRP A 196 50.45 -0.33 35.00
N GLY A 197 51.01 -0.38 33.79
CA GLY A 197 52.38 0.08 33.51
C GLY A 197 52.53 0.86 32.23
N LYS A 198 51.55 1.66 31.79
CA LYS A 198 51.78 2.72 30.80
C LYS A 198 51.03 3.99 31.18
N ALA A 199 51.83 5.00 31.50
CA ALA A 199 51.43 6.36 31.82
C ALA A 199 50.46 6.90 30.75
N ARG A 200 49.25 7.23 31.18
CA ARG A 200 48.30 8.00 30.39
C ARG A 200 48.59 9.46 30.70
N GLU A 201 49.19 10.17 29.76
CA GLU A 201 49.41 11.62 29.83
C GLU A 201 48.08 12.32 30.16
N GLU A 202 48.02 12.92 31.34
CA GLU A 202 46.97 13.83 31.75
C GLU A 202 47.09 15.10 30.90
N ARG A 203 46.13 15.29 29.99
CA ARG A 203 45.88 16.61 29.42
C ARG A 203 45.29 17.47 30.53
N GLU A 204 46.11 18.39 31.06
CA GLU A 204 45.68 19.47 31.93
C GLU A 204 44.48 20.18 31.31
N ARG A 205 43.31 20.03 31.93
CA ARG A 205 42.17 20.92 31.71
C ARG A 205 42.23 21.95 32.82
N ASP A 206 42.41 23.21 32.45
CA ASP A 206 42.33 24.34 33.36
C ASP A 206 41.01 24.31 34.13
N ILE A 207 41.11 24.04 35.43
CA ILE A 207 39.99 24.10 36.37
C ILE A 207 39.71 25.58 36.63
N VAL A 208 38.77 26.15 35.87
CA VAL A 208 38.12 27.42 36.22
C VAL A 208 37.37 27.19 37.53
N ARG A 209 37.90 27.70 38.63
CA ARG A 209 37.24 27.71 39.94
C ARG A 209 36.03 28.66 39.89
N GLN A 210 34.86 28.14 39.50
CA GLN A 210 33.59 28.81 39.78
C GLN A 210 33.32 28.71 41.28
N ARG A 211 33.45 29.84 42.00
CA ARG A 211 32.94 29.98 43.37
C ARG A 211 31.41 29.98 43.31
N GLU A 212 30.80 28.82 43.48
CA GLU A 212 29.36 28.71 43.70
C GLU A 212 29.05 29.00 45.18
N SER A 213 28.52 30.19 45.46
CA SER A 213 27.88 30.48 46.74
C SER A 213 26.55 29.73 46.80
N PHE A 214 26.52 28.58 47.48
CA PHE A 214 25.30 27.84 47.77
C PHE A 214 24.44 28.61 48.77
N GLN A 215 23.43 29.34 48.28
CA GLN A 215 22.35 29.89 49.10
C GLN A 215 21.30 28.78 49.32
N ALA A 216 21.32 28.16 50.50
CA ALA A 216 20.31 27.17 50.87
C ALA A 216 18.91 27.81 50.82
N LYS A 217 17.98 27.17 50.10
CA LYS A 217 16.58 27.61 50.10
C LYS A 217 16.03 27.55 51.54
N PRO A 218 15.32 28.58 52.02
CA PRO A 218 14.81 28.59 53.38
C PRO A 218 13.85 27.41 53.59
N ILE A 219 14.03 26.72 54.72
CA ILE A 219 13.23 25.55 55.12
C ILE A 219 11.75 25.97 55.15
N PRO A 220 10.83 25.23 54.49
CA PRO A 220 9.40 25.54 54.50
C PRO A 220 8.86 25.68 55.93
N ARG A 221 8.11 26.74 56.21
CA ARG A 221 7.58 27.07 57.55
C ARG A 221 6.77 25.94 58.20
N GLY A 222 6.18 25.05 57.40
CA GLY A 222 5.37 23.92 57.88
C GLY A 222 6.15 22.84 58.65
N THR A 223 7.48 22.89 58.66
CA THR A 223 8.30 21.90 59.39
C THR A 223 8.48 22.24 60.88
N LYS A 224 8.09 23.44 61.33
CA LYS A 224 8.22 23.89 62.74
C LYS A 224 6.91 24.36 63.38
N ALA A 225 5.82 24.44 62.63
CA ALA A 225 4.53 24.90 63.14
C ALA A 225 3.70 23.73 63.68
N SER A 226 3.02 23.94 64.81
CA SER A 226 2.11 22.95 65.37
C SER A 226 0.87 22.80 64.48
N LEU A 227 0.24 21.62 64.48
CA LEU A 227 -0.90 21.31 63.60
C LEU A 227 -2.06 22.32 63.75
N ASP A 228 -2.25 22.85 64.95
CA ASP A 228 -3.29 23.82 65.29
C ASP A 228 -3.03 25.21 64.70
N GLU A 229 -1.77 25.63 64.60
CA GLU A 229 -1.40 26.90 63.94
C GLU A 229 -1.61 26.82 62.43
N VAL A 230 -1.28 25.68 61.81
CA VAL A 230 -1.50 25.47 60.37
C VAL A 230 -2.99 25.46 60.04
N LEU A 231 -3.82 24.87 60.89
CA LEU A 231 -5.28 24.89 60.75
C LEU A 231 -5.86 26.29 60.99
N GLY A 232 -5.32 27.05 61.94
CA GLY A 232 -5.66 28.44 62.19
C GLY A 232 -5.39 29.34 60.98
N ASP A 233 -4.20 29.22 60.39
CA ASP A 233 -3.80 29.96 59.19
C ASP A 233 -4.64 29.58 57.96
N HIS A 234 -4.98 28.31 57.80
CA HIS A 234 -5.86 27.85 56.72
C HIS A 234 -7.29 28.37 56.88
N LYS A 235 -7.78 28.48 58.12
CA LYS A 235 -9.09 29.04 58.44
C LYS A 235 -9.11 30.55 58.22
N ALA A 236 -8.05 31.26 58.62
CA ALA A 236 -7.86 32.68 58.34
C ALA A 236 -7.74 32.97 56.84
N GLN A 237 -7.04 32.14 56.06
CA GLN A 237 -6.97 32.25 54.60
C GLN A 237 -8.31 31.94 53.91
N ARG A 238 -9.11 31.00 54.42
CA ARG A 238 -10.48 30.76 53.91
C ARG A 238 -11.41 31.95 54.18
N MET A 239 -11.27 32.59 55.33
CA MET A 239 -12.06 33.78 55.67
C MET A 239 -11.57 35.04 54.91
N ALA A 240 -10.27 35.16 54.63
CA ALA A 240 -9.71 36.21 53.78
C ALA A 240 -10.05 36.04 52.29
N ARG A 241 -10.26 34.79 51.83
CA ARG A 241 -10.80 34.46 50.50
C ARG A 241 -12.34 34.47 50.46
N GLY A 242 -12.94 35.44 51.15
CA GLY A 242 -14.37 35.71 51.03
C GLY A 242 -14.75 36.02 49.58
N THR A 243 -15.72 35.26 49.07
CA THR A 243 -16.61 35.54 47.91
C THR A 243 -16.10 36.56 46.88
N THR A 244 -15.12 36.15 46.06
CA THR A 244 -14.92 36.75 44.74
C THR A 244 -14.90 35.63 43.71
N ILE A 245 -16.04 35.46 43.03
CA ILE A 245 -16.12 34.68 41.81
C ILE A 245 -15.20 35.38 40.80
N PRO A 246 -14.15 34.75 40.25
CA PRO A 246 -13.31 35.39 39.27
C PRO A 246 -14.16 35.68 38.03
N ARG A 247 -14.40 36.97 37.76
CA ARG A 247 -15.03 37.42 36.51
C ARG A 247 -14.17 36.90 35.36
N ALA A 248 -14.78 36.13 34.46
CA ALA A 248 -14.09 35.62 33.28
C ALA A 248 -13.35 36.76 32.55
N PRO A 249 -12.10 36.54 32.08
CA PRO A 249 -11.37 37.57 31.38
C PRO A 249 -12.13 37.96 30.11
N VAL A 250 -12.57 39.22 30.04
CA VAL A 250 -13.12 39.77 28.80
C VAL A 250 -11.95 39.91 27.84
N LEU A 251 -11.89 39.02 26.84
CA LEU A 251 -10.95 39.11 25.74
C LEU A 251 -11.25 40.42 24.98
N GLN A 252 -10.42 41.45 25.18
CA GLN A 252 -10.47 42.65 24.35
C GLN A 252 -9.85 42.35 22.98
N THR A 253 -10.52 41.52 22.17
CA THR A 253 -10.06 41.18 20.81
C THR A 253 -10.07 42.39 19.88
N ALA A 254 -10.89 43.41 20.18
CA ALA A 254 -11.00 44.63 19.38
C ALA A 254 -9.85 45.65 19.58
N SER A 255 -9.11 45.60 20.70
CA SER A 255 -8.03 46.55 20.99
C SER A 255 -6.63 46.05 20.62
N ARG A 256 -6.52 44.82 20.11
CA ARG A 256 -5.26 44.30 19.56
C ARG A 256 -5.10 44.82 18.13
N PRO A 257 -4.06 45.62 17.80
CA PRO A 257 -3.76 45.94 16.42
C PRO A 257 -3.45 44.63 15.68
N THR A 258 -4.31 44.25 14.76
CA THR A 258 -4.14 43.04 13.96
C THR A 258 -3.43 43.44 12.67
N ASN A 259 -2.31 42.78 12.35
CA ASN A 259 -1.61 42.93 11.06
C ASN A 259 -2.42 42.41 9.86
N LEU A 260 -3.74 42.27 9.99
CA LEU A 260 -4.62 41.72 8.95
C LEU A 260 -4.67 42.61 7.72
N GLU A 261 -4.64 43.93 7.88
CA GLU A 261 -4.60 44.86 6.75
C GLU A 261 -3.26 44.81 6.02
N GLN A 262 -2.14 44.71 6.75
CA GLN A 262 -0.81 44.53 6.15
C GLN A 262 -0.69 43.20 5.41
N VAL A 263 -1.20 42.11 6.00
CA VAL A 263 -1.22 40.79 5.35
C VAL A 263 -2.12 40.80 4.12
N LYS A 264 -3.29 41.46 4.17
CA LYS A 264 -4.16 41.63 2.99
C LYS A 264 -3.43 42.38 1.87
N GLN A 265 -2.76 43.49 2.18
CA GLN A 265 -2.02 44.27 1.20
C GLN A 265 -0.86 43.48 0.57
N VAL A 266 -0.13 42.69 1.37
CA VAL A 266 0.95 41.83 0.85
C VAL A 266 0.38 40.73 -0.06
N VAL A 267 -0.71 40.08 0.34
CA VAL A 267 -1.35 39.02 -0.46
C VAL A 267 -2.00 39.57 -1.74
N GLU A 268 -2.58 40.76 -1.70
CA GLU A 268 -3.13 41.44 -2.87
C GLU A 268 -2.01 41.89 -3.82
N ALA A 269 -0.91 42.44 -3.30
CA ALA A 269 0.27 42.79 -4.11
C ALA A 269 0.91 41.55 -4.76
N GLU A 270 1.01 40.43 -4.05
CA GLU A 270 1.46 39.16 -4.63
C GLU A 270 0.52 38.68 -5.74
N ARG A 271 -0.81 38.74 -5.53
CA ARG A 271 -1.80 38.39 -6.55
C ARG A 271 -1.71 39.27 -7.79
N GLU A 272 -1.52 40.57 -7.61
CA GLU A 272 -1.35 41.53 -8.72
C GLU A 272 -0.03 41.30 -9.46
N SER A 273 1.05 40.94 -8.76
CA SER A 273 2.35 40.62 -9.38
C SER A 273 2.31 39.35 -10.24
N HIS A 274 1.50 38.37 -9.86
CA HIS A 274 1.32 37.11 -10.59
C HIS A 274 0.29 37.20 -11.72
N PHE A 275 -0.53 38.26 -11.75
CA PHE A 275 -1.51 38.46 -12.81
C PHE A 275 -0.92 39.29 -13.95
N ARG A 276 -0.33 38.62 -14.95
CA ARG A 276 -0.11 39.21 -16.28
C ARG A 276 -1.32 38.90 -17.16
N PRO A 277 -2.24 39.85 -17.40
CA PRO A 277 -3.28 39.63 -18.39
C PRO A 277 -2.62 39.43 -19.75
N PRO A 278 -3.01 38.41 -20.53
CA PRO A 278 -2.49 38.26 -21.88
C PRO A 278 -2.85 39.50 -22.69
N THR A 279 -1.85 40.14 -23.30
CA THR A 279 -2.06 41.23 -24.27
C THR A 279 -2.90 40.70 -25.41
N LEU A 280 -4.19 41.08 -25.40
CA LEU A 280 -5.11 40.77 -26.49
C LEU A 280 -4.70 41.59 -27.71
N THR A 281 -3.93 40.98 -28.60
CA THR A 281 -3.77 41.49 -29.97
C THR A 281 -5.15 41.63 -30.60
N ALA A 282 -5.54 42.85 -30.97
CA ALA A 282 -6.81 43.09 -31.64
C ALA A 282 -6.91 42.18 -32.88
N ALA A 283 -7.93 41.32 -32.92
CA ALA A 283 -8.16 40.46 -34.06
C ALA A 283 -8.26 41.31 -35.33
N PRO A 284 -7.61 40.92 -36.44
CA PRO A 284 -7.63 41.72 -37.66
C PRO A 284 -9.08 41.95 -38.09
N ARG A 285 -9.48 43.23 -38.20
CA ARG A 285 -10.79 43.62 -38.71
C ARG A 285 -10.92 43.06 -40.13
N ARG A 286 -11.77 42.05 -40.31
CA ARG A 286 -12.12 41.53 -41.63
C ARG A 286 -12.95 42.58 -42.37
N SER A 287 -12.27 43.47 -43.10
CA SER A 287 -12.89 44.47 -43.98
C SER A 287 -13.08 43.92 -45.40
N GLN A 288 -13.62 42.71 -45.54
CA GLN A 288 -14.04 42.23 -46.85
C GLN A 288 -15.57 42.21 -46.94
N PRO A 289 -16.16 42.79 -48.01
CA PRO A 289 -17.59 42.67 -48.26
C PRO A 289 -17.95 41.19 -48.41
N SER A 290 -19.06 40.81 -47.78
CA SER A 290 -19.57 39.44 -47.67
C SER A 290 -19.72 38.78 -49.04
N VAL A 291 -18.69 38.06 -49.49
CA VAL A 291 -18.81 37.08 -50.57
C VAL A 291 -19.72 35.97 -50.04
N PRO A 292 -20.84 35.62 -50.71
CA PRO A 292 -21.68 34.51 -50.29
C PRO A 292 -20.91 33.21 -50.46
N VAL A 293 -20.24 32.78 -49.40
CA VAL A 293 -19.60 31.47 -49.32
C VAL A 293 -20.72 30.43 -49.38
N LYS A 294 -20.80 29.70 -50.49
CA LYS A 294 -21.73 28.56 -50.62
C LYS A 294 -21.46 27.60 -49.46
N SER A 295 -22.42 27.46 -48.57
CA SER A 295 -22.38 26.49 -47.48
C SER A 295 -22.25 25.10 -48.08
N THR A 296 -21.13 24.45 -47.80
CA THR A 296 -20.92 23.07 -48.23
C THR A 296 -21.71 22.17 -47.27
N VAL A 297 -22.23 21.03 -47.75
CA VAL A 297 -22.93 20.02 -46.93
C VAL A 297 -22.25 19.77 -45.56
N ALA A 298 -20.93 19.67 -45.56
CA ALA A 298 -20.13 19.45 -44.36
C ALA A 298 -20.14 20.65 -43.40
N SER A 299 -20.25 21.90 -43.87
CA SER A 299 -20.33 23.07 -43.01
C SER A 299 -21.68 23.15 -42.30
N VAL A 300 -22.78 22.78 -42.98
CA VAL A 300 -24.12 22.72 -42.37
C VAL A 300 -24.18 21.65 -41.29
N LYS A 301 -23.69 20.44 -41.59
CA LYS A 301 -23.65 19.34 -40.63
C LYS A 301 -22.78 19.66 -39.41
N ARG A 302 -21.63 20.31 -39.60
CA ARG A 302 -20.76 20.78 -38.50
C ARG A 302 -21.42 21.87 -37.67
N ALA A 303 -22.08 22.85 -38.31
CA ALA A 303 -22.80 23.91 -37.60
C ALA A 303 -23.95 23.35 -36.76
N ARG A 304 -24.70 22.38 -37.31
CA ARG A 304 -25.76 21.68 -36.60
C ARG A 304 -25.24 20.88 -35.42
N ALA A 305 -24.20 20.06 -35.61
CA ALA A 305 -23.61 19.26 -34.53
C ALA A 305 -23.04 20.14 -33.39
N MET A 306 -22.44 21.30 -33.73
CA MET A 306 -21.99 22.25 -32.71
C MET A 306 -23.14 22.84 -31.90
N LEU A 307 -24.29 23.12 -32.53
CA LEU A 307 -25.47 23.60 -31.79
C LEU A 307 -26.12 22.51 -30.96
N GLU A 308 -26.29 21.31 -31.51
CA GLU A 308 -26.82 20.16 -30.77
C GLU A 308 -25.95 19.87 -29.53
N GLY A 309 -24.62 19.87 -29.68
CA GLY A 309 -23.71 19.73 -28.54
C GLY A 309 -23.79 20.87 -27.52
N ARG A 310 -24.06 22.11 -27.93
CA ARG A 310 -24.30 23.22 -26.99
C ARG A 310 -25.61 23.06 -26.22
N ILE A 311 -26.68 22.66 -26.90
CA ILE A 311 -27.99 22.42 -26.28
C ILE A 311 -27.89 21.26 -25.28
N GLU A 312 -27.17 20.19 -25.63
CA GLU A 312 -26.94 19.05 -24.74
C GLU A 312 -26.11 19.44 -23.52
N ALA A 313 -25.07 20.26 -23.69
CA ALA A 313 -24.26 20.78 -22.59
C ALA A 313 -25.09 21.67 -21.65
N GLU A 314 -25.87 22.61 -22.20
CA GLU A 314 -26.78 23.45 -21.41
C GLU A 314 -27.84 22.62 -20.67
N ALA A 315 -28.37 21.57 -21.30
CA ALA A 315 -29.32 20.67 -20.66
C ALA A 315 -28.67 19.83 -19.54
N ALA A 316 -27.42 19.39 -19.72
CA ALA A 316 -26.67 18.67 -18.70
C ALA A 316 -26.36 19.57 -17.49
N GLU A 317 -25.94 20.81 -17.76
CA GLU A 317 -25.67 21.81 -16.71
C GLU A 317 -26.94 22.12 -15.91
N LEU A 318 -28.10 22.26 -16.57
CA LEU A 318 -29.39 22.42 -15.91
C LEU A 318 -29.77 21.20 -15.06
N ALA A 319 -29.52 19.98 -15.55
CA ALA A 319 -29.78 18.75 -14.78
C ALA A 319 -28.86 18.66 -13.55
N GLU A 320 -27.59 19.05 -13.67
CA GLU A 320 -26.67 19.13 -12.53
C GLU A 320 -27.15 20.16 -11.52
N TYR A 321 -27.60 21.35 -11.96
CA TYR A 321 -28.20 22.34 -11.07
C TYR A 321 -29.46 21.82 -10.37
N GLU A 322 -30.32 21.07 -11.06
CA GLU A 322 -31.50 20.45 -10.46
C GLU A 322 -31.12 19.41 -9.39
N THR A 323 -30.04 18.64 -9.59
CA THR A 323 -29.54 17.69 -8.58
C THR A 323 -28.86 18.36 -7.39
N ASN A 324 -28.12 19.44 -7.64
CA ASN A 324 -27.36 20.18 -6.64
C ASN A 324 -28.23 21.15 -5.82
N LEU A 325 -29.45 21.45 -6.27
CA LEU A 325 -30.45 22.19 -5.49
C LEU A 325 -31.20 21.33 -4.45
N ARG A 326 -30.76 20.08 -4.20
CA ARG A 326 -31.34 19.23 -3.16
C ARG A 326 -30.86 19.70 -1.77
N ASP A 327 -31.82 19.89 -0.86
CA ASP A 327 -31.63 20.46 0.47
C ASP A 327 -30.59 19.69 1.32
N SER A 328 -29.61 20.40 1.91
CA SER A 328 -28.53 19.82 2.73
C SER A 328 -28.99 19.39 4.13
N SER A 329 -30.23 19.71 4.52
CA SER A 329 -30.78 19.43 5.84
C SER A 329 -30.87 17.94 6.19
N GLU A 330 -31.10 17.06 5.20
CA GLU A 330 -31.14 15.60 5.41
C GLU A 330 -29.75 15.04 5.77
N TYR A 331 -28.70 15.54 5.10
CA TYR A 331 -27.32 15.11 5.34
C TYR A 331 -26.84 15.53 6.74
N GLU A 332 -27.19 16.73 7.18
CA GLU A 332 -26.83 17.22 8.51
C GLU A 332 -27.52 16.43 9.63
N ARG A 333 -28.78 16.05 9.45
CA ARG A 333 -29.50 15.17 10.40
C ARG A 333 -28.87 13.79 10.48
N TRP A 334 -28.57 13.18 9.34
CA TRP A 334 -27.88 11.89 9.30
C TRP A 334 -26.50 11.97 9.96
N ARG A 335 -25.74 13.04 9.69
CA ARG A 335 -24.41 13.25 10.27
C ARG A 335 -24.48 13.37 11.79
N THR A 336 -25.43 14.14 12.31
CA THR A 336 -25.58 14.31 13.77
C THR A 336 -26.02 13.01 14.45
N GLU A 337 -26.91 12.24 13.82
CA GLU A 337 -27.33 10.91 14.30
C GLU A 337 -26.16 9.92 14.34
N GLN A 338 -25.36 9.84 13.27
CA GLN A 338 -24.19 8.97 13.22
C GLN A 338 -23.11 9.37 14.24
N GLU A 339 -22.95 10.67 14.47
CA GLU A 339 -21.99 11.17 15.46
C GLU A 339 -22.44 10.87 16.90
N ALA A 340 -23.74 10.91 17.17
CA ALA A 340 -24.32 10.48 18.44
C ALA A 340 -24.15 8.96 18.66
N ASP A 341 -24.48 8.15 17.65
CA ASP A 341 -24.30 6.69 17.66
C ASP A 341 -22.85 6.29 17.91
N ARG A 342 -21.90 6.96 17.25
CA ARG A 342 -20.48 6.72 17.44
C ARG A 342 -20.06 7.00 18.89
N ARG A 343 -20.50 8.12 19.48
CA ARG A 343 -20.20 8.46 20.88
C ARG A 343 -20.73 7.41 21.85
N VAL A 344 -21.93 6.90 21.63
CA VAL A 344 -22.52 5.83 22.47
C VAL A 344 -21.69 4.54 22.38
N ARG A 345 -21.30 4.12 21.16
CA ARG A 345 -20.47 2.93 20.97
C ARG A 345 -19.07 3.07 21.57
N GLU A 346 -18.46 4.25 21.43
CA GLU A 346 -17.16 4.54 22.04
C GLU A 346 -17.23 4.49 23.57
N ALA A 347 -18.27 5.09 24.16
CA ALA A 347 -18.50 5.03 25.61
C ALA A 347 -18.68 3.58 26.10
N ALA A 348 -19.49 2.77 25.41
CA ALA A 348 -19.67 1.36 25.74
C ALA A 348 -18.35 0.58 25.65
N SER A 349 -17.57 0.76 24.58
CA SER A 349 -16.27 0.10 24.42
C SER A 349 -15.27 0.48 25.53
N ILE A 350 -15.30 1.72 26.00
CA ILE A 350 -14.44 2.15 27.11
C ILE A 350 -14.86 1.46 28.42
N VAL A 351 -16.16 1.32 28.66
CA VAL A 351 -16.69 0.61 29.84
C VAL A 351 -16.30 -0.86 29.80
N ASP A 352 -16.50 -1.54 28.67
CA ASP A 352 -16.14 -2.95 28.49
C ASP A 352 -14.64 -3.18 28.72
N ARG A 353 -13.79 -2.32 28.14
CA ARG A 353 -12.32 -2.38 28.37
C ARG A 353 -11.95 -2.21 29.83
N ARG A 354 -12.62 -1.30 30.55
CA ARG A 354 -12.39 -1.11 31.99
C ARG A 354 -12.81 -2.33 32.80
N GLN A 355 -13.93 -2.98 32.43
CA GLN A 355 -14.37 -4.20 33.09
C GLN A 355 -13.40 -5.36 32.83
N SER A 356 -13.05 -5.60 31.56
CA SER A 356 -12.07 -6.65 31.22
C SER A 356 -10.70 -6.41 31.84
N ALA A 357 -10.27 -5.14 32.00
CA ALA A 357 -9.02 -4.82 32.69
C ALA A 357 -9.07 -5.18 34.18
N LYS A 358 -10.20 -4.92 34.86
CA LYS A 358 -10.41 -5.30 36.26
C LYS A 358 -10.44 -6.83 36.44
N GLU A 359 -11.12 -7.54 35.55
CA GLU A 359 -11.16 -9.00 35.55
C GLU A 359 -9.76 -9.59 35.31
N ALA A 360 -9.01 -9.02 34.35
CA ALA A 360 -7.63 -9.44 34.10
C ALA A 360 -6.71 -9.19 35.29
N GLU A 361 -6.88 -8.08 36.01
CA GLU A 361 -6.13 -7.79 37.23
C GLU A 361 -6.45 -8.79 38.35
N GLN A 362 -7.73 -9.14 38.52
CA GLN A 362 -8.15 -10.17 39.49
C GLN A 362 -7.53 -11.53 39.16
N VAL A 363 -7.65 -11.98 37.91
CA VAL A 363 -7.05 -13.25 37.46
C VAL A 363 -5.53 -13.25 37.62
N ALA A 364 -4.86 -12.13 37.33
CA ALA A 364 -3.41 -12.01 37.52
C ALA A 364 -3.01 -12.05 39.00
N SER A 365 -3.81 -11.44 39.88
CA SER A 365 -3.61 -11.48 41.34
C SER A 365 -3.77 -12.91 41.88
N GLU A 366 -4.83 -13.60 41.47
CA GLU A 366 -5.08 -15.00 41.84
C GLU A 366 -3.96 -15.92 41.35
N ALA A 367 -3.52 -15.75 40.09
CA ALA A 367 -2.41 -16.53 39.54
C ALA A 367 -1.09 -16.29 40.31
N ARG A 368 -0.82 -15.05 40.72
CA ARG A 368 0.35 -14.73 41.57
C ARG A 368 0.26 -15.41 42.93
N TYR A 369 -0.92 -15.40 43.53
CA TYR A 369 -1.16 -16.06 44.82
C TYR A 369 -0.97 -17.58 44.73
N VAL A 370 -1.54 -18.22 43.71
CA VAL A 370 -1.37 -19.66 43.46
C VAL A 370 0.10 -20.01 43.21
N ALA A 371 0.81 -19.24 42.38
CA ALA A 371 2.23 -19.48 42.11
C ALA A 371 3.11 -19.29 43.36
N MET A 372 2.75 -18.35 44.25
CA MET A 372 3.42 -18.18 45.54
C MET A 372 3.26 -19.41 46.42
N LEU A 373 2.03 -19.93 46.54
CA LEU A 373 1.76 -21.14 47.33
C LEU A 373 2.50 -22.37 46.76
N GLN A 374 2.52 -22.54 45.44
CA GLN A 374 3.26 -23.63 44.79
C GLN A 374 4.75 -23.55 45.09
N ARG A 375 5.36 -22.37 44.99
CA ARG A 375 6.77 -22.17 45.34
C ARG A 375 7.07 -22.48 46.81
N GLN A 376 6.14 -22.15 47.71
CA GLN A 376 6.31 -22.47 49.13
C GLN A 376 6.26 -23.99 49.36
N LEU A 377 5.36 -24.71 48.70
CA LEU A 377 5.29 -26.17 48.77
C LEU A 377 6.54 -26.81 48.17
N GLU A 378 6.95 -26.41 46.97
CA GLU A 378 8.18 -26.92 46.32
C GLU A 378 9.42 -26.64 47.17
N ALA A 379 9.51 -25.46 47.79
CA ALA A 379 10.61 -25.13 48.70
C ALA A 379 10.59 -26.01 49.96
N ALA A 380 9.42 -26.28 50.53
CA ALA A 380 9.29 -27.16 51.68
C ALA A 380 9.69 -28.61 51.35
N GLU A 381 9.23 -29.13 50.20
CA GLU A 381 9.63 -30.45 49.69
C GLU A 381 11.14 -30.53 49.44
N TYR A 382 11.72 -29.47 48.85
CA TYR A 382 13.16 -29.39 48.62
C TYR A 382 13.94 -29.40 49.94
N ILE A 383 13.54 -28.60 50.94
CA ILE A 383 14.17 -28.57 52.26
C ILE A 383 14.08 -29.94 52.94
N ALA A 384 12.92 -30.62 52.87
CA ALA A 384 12.76 -31.96 53.41
C ALA A 384 13.71 -32.96 52.74
N SER A 385 13.76 -32.98 51.40
CA SER A 385 14.65 -33.87 50.65
C SER A 385 16.14 -33.62 50.96
N LEU A 386 16.52 -32.36 51.13
CA LEU A 386 17.89 -31.98 51.48
C LEU A 386 18.21 -32.43 52.91
N SER A 387 17.26 -32.32 53.84
CA SER A 387 17.44 -32.79 55.21
C SER A 387 17.64 -34.30 55.29
N ASP A 388 16.91 -35.07 54.48
CA ASP A 388 17.06 -36.53 54.38
C ASP A 388 18.43 -36.90 53.79
N GLN A 389 18.89 -36.19 52.75
CA GLN A 389 20.23 -36.40 52.17
C GLN A 389 21.33 -36.10 53.19
N LEU A 390 21.23 -35.00 53.93
CA LEU A 390 22.20 -34.66 54.97
C LEU A 390 22.22 -35.69 56.10
N ALA A 391 21.06 -36.24 56.48
CA ALA A 391 20.98 -37.32 57.46
C ALA A 391 21.68 -38.59 56.96
N GLN A 392 21.47 -38.98 55.68
CA GLN A 392 22.15 -40.12 55.08
C GLN A 392 23.67 -39.94 55.02
N VAL A 393 24.16 -38.75 54.67
CA VAL A 393 25.60 -38.44 54.67
C VAL A 393 26.15 -38.52 56.08
N ALA A 394 25.45 -37.95 57.08
CA ALA A 394 25.88 -38.02 58.47
C ALA A 394 25.95 -39.46 58.99
N ASP A 395 25.00 -40.32 58.62
CA ASP A 395 25.02 -41.73 59.00
C ASP A 395 26.12 -42.52 58.27
N ALA A 396 26.37 -42.23 56.99
CA ALA A 396 27.49 -42.79 56.25
C ALA A 396 28.83 -42.38 56.86
N ASP A 397 28.99 -41.12 57.25
CA ASP A 397 30.18 -40.60 57.92
C ASP A 397 30.38 -41.26 59.29
N ARG A 398 29.33 -41.42 60.09
CA ARG A 398 29.38 -42.17 61.36
C ARG A 398 29.84 -43.61 61.13
N ALA A 399 29.25 -44.31 60.15
CA ALA A 399 29.63 -45.68 59.83
C ALA A 399 31.10 -45.77 59.34
N LEU A 400 31.54 -44.80 58.54
CA LEU A 400 32.91 -44.71 58.06
C LEU A 400 33.89 -44.42 59.21
N LEU A 401 33.51 -43.57 60.16
CA LEU A 401 34.29 -43.27 61.36
C LEU A 401 34.46 -44.53 62.22
N VAL A 402 33.39 -45.31 62.43
CA VAL A 402 33.46 -46.61 63.13
C VAL A 402 34.36 -47.60 62.38
N LYS A 403 34.26 -47.68 61.04
CA LYS A 403 35.16 -48.51 60.21
C LYS A 403 36.63 -48.06 60.34
N LYS A 404 36.90 -46.75 60.32
CA LYS A 404 38.24 -46.19 60.52
C LYS A 404 38.78 -46.50 61.91
N GLN A 405 37.97 -46.36 62.95
CA GLN A 405 38.38 -46.69 64.33
C GLN A 405 38.68 -48.17 64.49
N THR A 406 37.85 -49.06 63.95
CA THR A 406 38.09 -50.52 64.01
C THR A 406 39.30 -50.93 63.18
N LEU A 407 39.50 -50.32 62.00
CA LEU A 407 40.70 -50.54 61.19
C LEU A 407 41.95 -49.99 61.87
N ALA A 408 41.89 -48.81 62.49
CA ALA A 408 42.99 -48.24 63.26
C ALA A 408 43.38 -49.15 64.44
N LYS A 409 42.41 -49.72 65.17
CA LYS A 409 42.67 -50.72 66.21
C LYS A 409 43.32 -51.99 65.64
N ARG A 410 42.79 -52.54 64.54
CA ARG A 410 43.40 -53.71 63.88
C ARG A 410 44.80 -53.42 63.37
N LEU A 411 45.04 -52.22 62.83
CA LEU A 411 46.35 -51.79 62.38
C LEU A 411 47.29 -51.59 63.57
N SER A 412 46.85 -51.03 64.71
CA SER A 412 47.71 -50.92 65.89
C SER A 412 48.08 -52.31 66.42
N ASP A 413 47.11 -53.22 66.51
CA ASP A 413 47.33 -54.59 66.98
C ASP A 413 48.21 -55.41 66.02
N ARG A 414 48.11 -55.10 64.72
CA ARG A 414 48.97 -55.68 63.70
C ARG A 414 50.35 -55.04 63.72
N LEU A 415 50.47 -53.73 63.87
CA LEU A 415 51.76 -53.03 63.98
C LEU A 415 52.53 -53.51 65.21
N THR A 416 51.88 -53.75 66.35
CA THR A 416 52.55 -54.31 67.52
C THR A 416 53.08 -55.71 67.24
N ARG A 417 52.25 -56.60 66.65
CA ARG A 417 52.70 -57.96 66.26
C ARG A 417 53.77 -57.95 65.18
N ASP A 418 53.60 -57.14 64.14
CA ASP A 418 54.49 -57.04 62.99
C ASP A 418 55.78 -56.33 63.39
N THR A 419 55.78 -55.35 64.29
CA THR A 419 57.03 -54.76 64.83
C THR A 419 57.77 -55.76 65.71
N GLU A 420 57.07 -56.60 66.48
CA GLU A 420 57.69 -57.70 67.22
C GLU A 420 58.26 -58.78 66.29
N ALA A 421 57.53 -59.18 65.25
CA ALA A 421 57.96 -60.16 64.26
C ALA A 421 59.08 -59.60 63.35
N ALA A 422 58.96 -58.35 62.92
CA ALA A 422 59.97 -57.66 62.11
C ALA A 422 61.22 -57.38 62.92
N ARG A 423 61.15 -57.09 64.24
CA ARG A 423 62.36 -57.05 65.08
C ARG A 423 63.07 -58.41 65.08
N LYS A 424 62.33 -59.52 65.17
CA LYS A 424 62.90 -60.88 65.09
C LYS A 424 63.45 -61.21 63.70
N HIS A 425 62.79 -60.76 62.63
CA HIS A 425 63.21 -61.02 61.24
C HIS A 425 64.31 -60.07 60.74
N LEU A 426 64.34 -58.79 61.13
CA LEU A 426 65.47 -57.89 60.84
C LEU A 426 66.73 -58.40 61.53
N ALA A 427 66.62 -58.97 62.72
CA ALA A 427 67.75 -59.62 63.37
C ALA A 427 68.30 -60.79 62.53
N SER A 428 67.45 -61.61 61.91
CA SER A 428 67.89 -62.73 61.06
C SER A 428 68.28 -62.30 59.63
N ALA A 429 67.60 -61.32 59.05
CA ALA A 429 67.83 -60.84 57.68
C ALA A 429 69.01 -59.88 57.59
N ASN A 430 69.29 -59.05 58.60
CA ASN A 430 70.55 -58.29 58.63
C ASN A 430 71.76 -59.22 58.64
N ALA A 431 71.62 -60.41 59.24
CA ALA A 431 72.65 -61.45 59.17
C ALA A 431 72.80 -62.04 57.75
N ALA A 432 71.71 -62.15 56.96
CA ALA A 432 71.72 -62.71 55.61
C ALA A 432 72.01 -61.70 54.48
N CYS A 433 71.43 -60.49 54.53
CA CYS A 433 71.59 -59.42 53.54
C CYS A 433 73.03 -58.86 53.51
N ALA A 434 73.72 -58.87 54.65
CA ALA A 434 75.16 -58.64 54.71
C ALA A 434 75.98 -59.65 53.89
N HIS A 435 75.39 -60.81 53.56
CA HIS A 435 76.01 -61.86 52.76
C HIS A 435 75.76 -61.69 51.25
N GLU A 436 74.56 -61.26 50.83
CA GLU A 436 74.14 -61.19 49.41
C GLU A 436 74.41 -59.87 48.69
N ILE A 437 74.39 -58.70 49.37
CA ILE A 437 74.73 -57.40 48.74
C ILE A 437 76.14 -57.43 48.14
N ARG A 438 77.00 -58.36 48.60
CA ARG A 438 78.32 -58.61 48.03
C ARG A 438 78.28 -59.24 46.63
N GLN A 439 77.16 -59.80 46.17
CA GLN A 439 77.09 -60.62 44.95
C GLN A 439 76.42 -59.95 43.74
N GLN A 440 75.44 -59.03 43.89
CA GLN A 440 74.58 -58.59 42.76
C GLN A 440 74.94 -57.29 42.03
N ARG A 441 75.83 -56.42 42.55
CA ARG A 441 76.24 -55.18 41.86
C ARG A 441 76.88 -55.39 40.48
N VAL A 442 77.15 -56.63 40.10
CA VAL A 442 77.96 -57.01 38.95
C VAL A 442 77.17 -57.13 37.62
N VAL A 443 75.82 -57.12 37.60
CA VAL A 443 75.05 -57.63 36.41
C VAL A 443 74.13 -56.61 35.68
N SER A 444 73.72 -55.48 36.27
CA SER A 444 72.55 -54.70 35.78
C SER A 444 72.80 -53.67 34.66
N GLU A 445 74.04 -53.35 34.29
CA GLU A 445 74.31 -52.18 33.44
C GLU A 445 74.15 -52.42 31.92
N GLU A 446 73.96 -53.66 31.46
CA GLU A 446 74.22 -54.01 30.06
C GLU A 446 73.02 -53.95 29.07
N THR A 447 71.76 -53.79 29.50
CA THR A 447 70.59 -54.14 28.64
C THR A 447 69.81 -52.99 27.98
N LEU A 448 70.01 -51.72 28.33
CA LEU A 448 69.02 -50.66 28.05
C LEU A 448 69.12 -49.91 26.69
N ALA A 449 70.09 -50.19 25.82
CA ALA A 449 70.49 -49.25 24.75
C ALA A 449 69.84 -49.41 23.35
N GLN A 450 69.15 -50.51 23.02
CA GLN A 450 68.98 -50.92 21.60
C GLN A 450 67.69 -50.54 20.85
N GLN A 451 66.61 -50.02 21.48
CA GLN A 451 65.25 -50.11 20.89
C GLN A 451 64.65 -48.88 20.14
N ARG A 452 65.37 -47.79 19.79
CA ARG A 452 64.74 -46.47 19.45
C ARG A 452 64.68 -45.99 17.98
N GLN A 453 65.11 -46.73 16.95
CA GLN A 453 65.49 -46.13 15.65
C GLN A 453 64.55 -46.33 14.43
N GLU A 454 63.63 -47.29 14.44
CA GLU A 454 63.05 -47.83 13.19
C GLU A 454 61.77 -47.12 12.64
N GLU A 455 61.13 -46.22 13.39
CA GLU A 455 59.72 -45.86 13.10
C GLU A 455 59.43 -44.70 12.08
N ARG A 456 60.40 -44.06 11.40
CA ARG A 456 60.17 -42.71 10.79
C ARG A 456 59.85 -42.59 9.28
N GLU A 457 60.01 -43.61 8.42
CA GLU A 457 60.18 -43.37 6.96
C GLU A 457 58.92 -43.48 6.06
N ALA A 458 57.80 -44.04 6.54
CA ALA A 458 56.76 -44.57 5.65
C ALA A 458 55.71 -43.59 5.06
N LYS A 459 55.74 -42.27 5.32
CA LYS A 459 54.53 -41.41 5.21
C LYS A 459 54.36 -40.46 3.99
N VAL A 460 55.27 -40.38 3.01
CA VAL A 460 55.31 -39.22 2.07
C VAL A 460 54.70 -39.41 0.65
N ALA A 461 54.40 -40.61 0.16
CA ALA A 461 54.24 -40.86 -1.29
C ALA A 461 52.85 -40.61 -1.97
N LEU A 462 51.77 -40.29 -1.24
CA LEU A 462 50.39 -40.46 -1.76
C LEU A 462 49.79 -39.27 -2.54
N ILE A 463 50.43 -38.10 -2.58
CA ILE A 463 49.73 -36.83 -2.84
C ILE A 463 49.62 -36.42 -4.35
N THR A 464 50.23 -37.12 -5.30
CA THR A 464 50.54 -36.53 -6.63
C THR A 464 49.56 -36.77 -7.79
N GLN A 465 48.60 -37.69 -7.74
CA GLN A 465 48.03 -38.27 -8.97
C GLN A 465 46.78 -37.57 -9.57
N ILE A 466 46.01 -36.81 -8.80
CA ILE A 466 44.62 -36.51 -9.18
C ILE A 466 44.46 -35.24 -10.07
N ARG A 467 45.55 -34.54 -10.40
CA ARG A 467 45.48 -33.23 -11.10
C ARG A 467 45.33 -33.26 -12.64
N ALA A 468 45.22 -34.41 -13.30
CA ALA A 468 45.55 -34.49 -14.73
C ALA A 468 44.40 -34.48 -15.77
N MET A 469 43.11 -34.41 -15.44
CA MET A 469 42.04 -34.73 -16.44
C MET A 469 40.94 -33.66 -16.65
N LEU A 470 41.35 -32.39 -16.81
CA LEU A 470 40.54 -31.31 -17.39
C LEU A 470 40.19 -31.56 -18.90
N SER A 471 39.06 -30.99 -19.38
CA SER A 471 38.93 -30.19 -20.63
C SER A 471 38.12 -30.70 -21.88
N ASN A 472 36.82 -30.31 -22.00
CA ASN A 472 36.17 -29.39 -23.01
C ASN A 472 35.87 -29.73 -24.54
N PRO A 473 35.01 -28.94 -25.29
CA PRO A 473 33.83 -29.41 -26.10
C PRO A 473 33.56 -28.84 -27.57
N ASN A 474 32.41 -29.22 -28.22
CA ASN A 474 31.45 -28.59 -29.23
C ASN A 474 31.90 -28.04 -30.64
N PRO A 475 31.08 -27.52 -31.67
CA PRO A 475 29.60 -27.31 -31.99
C PRO A 475 29.09 -27.40 -33.53
N SER A 476 27.80 -27.01 -33.84
CA SER A 476 27.20 -26.17 -34.99
C SER A 476 26.47 -26.70 -36.32
N VAL A 477 25.62 -25.86 -37.02
CA VAL A 477 24.37 -26.04 -37.92
C VAL A 477 24.34 -25.25 -39.31
N SER A 478 23.38 -25.43 -40.29
CA SER A 478 23.06 -24.56 -41.51
C SER A 478 21.62 -24.68 -42.22
N SER A 479 21.27 -23.86 -43.28
CA SER A 479 19.95 -23.27 -43.79
C SER A 479 19.31 -23.64 -45.23
N TYR A 480 18.21 -22.97 -45.74
CA TYR A 480 17.19 -23.37 -46.81
C TYR A 480 16.74 -22.30 -47.93
N ASP A 481 16.03 -22.71 -49.05
CA ASP A 481 15.70 -21.98 -50.34
C ASP A 481 14.19 -21.92 -50.86
N PRO A 482 13.67 -20.86 -51.56
CA PRO A 482 12.22 -20.56 -51.76
C PRO A 482 11.60 -20.79 -53.17
N ALA A 483 12.14 -21.68 -53.99
CA ALA A 483 11.41 -22.19 -55.18
C ALA A 483 10.48 -23.37 -54.83
N THR A 484 10.55 -23.83 -53.59
CA THR A 484 9.83 -24.98 -53.05
C THR A 484 8.63 -24.51 -52.24
N VAL A 485 7.44 -24.92 -52.65
CA VAL A 485 6.31 -24.93 -51.72
C VAL A 485 6.55 -26.10 -50.76
N TYR A 486 6.52 -25.83 -49.45
CA TYR A 486 6.88 -26.78 -48.40
C TYR A 486 5.88 -27.93 -48.18
N GLY A 487 4.85 -28.06 -49.02
CA GLY A 487 3.96 -29.22 -49.06
C GLY A 487 3.28 -29.51 -47.72
N HIS A 488 2.68 -28.49 -47.09
CA HIS A 488 2.06 -28.62 -45.77
C HIS A 488 0.59 -29.09 -45.79
N GLY A 489 0.08 -29.48 -46.97
CA GLY A 489 -1.23 -30.13 -47.10
C GLY A 489 -2.42 -29.20 -46.85
N LEU A 490 -2.23 -27.88 -46.92
CA LEU A 490 -3.35 -26.93 -46.89
C LEU A 490 -4.09 -26.98 -48.24
N LEU A 491 -5.41 -27.19 -48.20
CA LEU A 491 -6.27 -27.53 -49.34
C LEU A 491 -6.31 -26.51 -50.50
N GLU A 492 -5.60 -25.38 -50.42
CA GLU A 492 -5.56 -24.35 -51.46
C GLU A 492 -4.16 -23.67 -51.60
N GLU A 493 -3.05 -24.42 -51.43
CA GLU A 493 -1.69 -23.91 -51.71
C GLU A 493 -1.46 -23.72 -53.22
N MET A 494 -1.68 -22.50 -53.70
CA MET A 494 -1.38 -22.10 -55.07
C MET A 494 0.03 -21.53 -55.15
N SER A 495 0.81 -21.95 -56.15
CA SER A 495 2.11 -21.35 -56.45
C SER A 495 1.97 -19.84 -56.64
N LEU A 496 3.02 -19.07 -56.31
CA LEU A 496 3.07 -17.60 -56.48
C LEU A 496 2.61 -17.17 -57.88
N VAL A 497 2.83 -18.04 -58.86
CA VAL A 497 2.46 -17.84 -60.26
C VAL A 497 0.95 -18.02 -60.49
N GLU A 498 0.29 -19.01 -59.89
CA GLU A 498 -1.15 -19.29 -60.06
C GLU A 498 -2.05 -18.21 -59.42
N LEU A 499 -1.58 -17.60 -58.31
CA LEU A 499 -2.26 -16.48 -57.67
C LEU A 499 -2.45 -15.28 -58.61
N LYS A 500 -1.54 -15.09 -59.57
CA LYS A 500 -1.56 -13.92 -60.48
C LYS A 500 -2.68 -13.99 -61.52
N GLU A 501 -3.11 -15.17 -61.97
CA GLU A 501 -4.16 -15.31 -62.99
C GLU A 501 -5.58 -15.11 -62.42
N ARG A 502 -5.87 -15.66 -61.24
CA ARG A 502 -7.18 -15.49 -60.57
C ARG A 502 -7.48 -14.03 -60.25
N LEU A 503 -6.44 -13.26 -59.94
CA LEU A 503 -6.51 -11.82 -59.75
C LEU A 503 -7.00 -11.06 -61.01
N ARG A 504 -6.79 -11.59 -62.22
CA ARG A 504 -7.22 -10.95 -63.47
C ARG A 504 -8.73 -11.02 -63.68
N LEU A 505 -9.37 -12.16 -63.41
CA LEU A 505 -10.82 -12.36 -63.58
C LEU A 505 -11.66 -11.59 -62.54
N GLY A 506 -11.16 -11.46 -61.31
CA GLY A 506 -11.84 -10.69 -60.26
C GLY A 506 -11.96 -9.19 -60.56
N LYS A 507 -11.10 -8.62 -61.40
CA LYS A 507 -11.12 -7.19 -61.74
C LYS A 507 -12.37 -6.79 -62.54
N GLY A 508 -12.80 -7.61 -63.51
CA GLY A 508 -13.97 -7.29 -64.37
C GLY A 508 -15.31 -7.32 -63.64
N SER A 509 -15.46 -8.15 -62.59
CA SER A 509 -16.69 -8.17 -61.78
C SER A 509 -16.81 -6.98 -60.83
N ARG A 510 -15.68 -6.41 -60.39
CA ARG A 510 -15.66 -5.22 -59.52
C ARG A 510 -16.15 -3.97 -60.25
N GLU A 511 -15.74 -3.81 -61.50
CA GLU A 511 -16.04 -2.62 -62.30
C GLU A 511 -17.55 -2.41 -62.54
N ARG A 512 -18.31 -3.48 -62.82
CA ARG A 512 -19.77 -3.38 -62.98
C ARG A 512 -20.49 -3.02 -61.68
N HIS A 513 -20.01 -3.54 -60.55
CA HIS A 513 -20.55 -3.23 -59.24
C HIS A 513 -20.27 -1.77 -58.84
N GLU A 514 -19.12 -1.22 -59.26
CA GLU A 514 -18.80 0.19 -59.06
C GLU A 514 -19.72 1.13 -59.84
N GLN A 515 -20.08 0.79 -61.09
CA GLN A 515 -20.99 1.62 -61.89
C GLN A 515 -22.39 1.73 -61.29
N HIS A 516 -22.97 0.61 -60.83
CA HIS A 516 -24.26 0.62 -60.14
C HIS A 516 -24.20 1.37 -58.79
N LYS A 517 -23.08 1.26 -58.07
CA LYS A 517 -22.84 2.08 -56.87
C LYS A 517 -22.79 3.56 -57.20
N ARG A 518 -22.15 3.97 -58.30
CA ARG A 518 -22.07 5.37 -58.73
C ARG A 518 -23.44 5.99 -59.00
N SER A 519 -24.36 5.28 -59.65
CA SER A 519 -25.73 5.79 -59.90
C SER A 519 -26.52 5.98 -58.60
N MET A 520 -26.49 4.99 -57.70
CA MET A 520 -27.10 5.07 -56.38
C MET A 520 -26.55 6.24 -55.54
N ILE A 521 -25.24 6.49 -55.63
CA ILE A 521 -24.58 7.60 -54.93
C ILE A 521 -25.03 8.95 -55.49
N LEU A 522 -25.25 9.08 -56.80
CA LEU A 522 -25.70 10.33 -57.42
C LEU A 522 -27.13 10.69 -57.00
N GLU A 523 -28.05 9.72 -56.98
CA GLU A 523 -29.42 9.92 -56.51
C GLU A 523 -29.46 10.27 -55.01
N GLY A 524 -28.69 9.56 -54.19
CA GLY A 524 -28.56 9.87 -52.76
C GLY A 524 -28.01 11.27 -52.49
N LYS A 525 -27.01 11.71 -53.28
CA LYS A 525 -26.46 13.08 -53.19
C LYS A 525 -27.48 14.16 -53.58
N ALA A 526 -28.40 13.88 -54.50
CA ALA A 526 -29.44 14.83 -54.88
C ALA A 526 -30.49 15.00 -53.76
N GLN A 527 -30.92 13.89 -53.14
CA GLN A 527 -31.84 13.92 -51.99
C GLN A 527 -31.20 14.60 -50.77
N GLU A 528 -29.94 14.28 -50.48
CA GLU A 528 -29.20 14.89 -49.36
C GLU A 528 -29.06 16.41 -49.52
N LYS A 529 -28.85 16.91 -50.74
CA LYS A 529 -28.83 18.36 -51.01
C LYS A 529 -30.18 19.03 -50.72
N ALA A 530 -31.29 18.39 -51.07
CA ALA A 530 -32.63 18.92 -50.79
C ALA A 530 -32.91 18.94 -49.27
N ASP A 531 -32.54 17.88 -48.56
CA ASP A 531 -32.67 17.81 -47.10
C ASP A 531 -31.83 18.87 -46.39
N LEU A 532 -30.61 19.12 -46.88
CA LEU A 532 -29.72 20.13 -46.31
C LEU A 532 -30.21 21.55 -46.53
N ALA A 533 -30.76 21.88 -47.70
CA ALA A 533 -31.40 23.17 -47.93
C ALA A 533 -32.55 23.40 -46.92
N GLY A 534 -33.38 22.36 -46.69
CA GLY A 534 -34.43 22.44 -45.67
C GLY A 534 -33.90 22.55 -44.23
N ILE A 535 -32.72 22.01 -43.93
CA ILE A 535 -32.06 22.18 -42.62
C ILE A 535 -31.48 23.59 -42.46
N GLU A 536 -30.85 24.13 -43.50
CA GLU A 536 -30.31 25.50 -43.51
C GLU A 536 -31.42 26.53 -43.27
N ASP A 537 -32.57 26.39 -43.92
CA ASP A 537 -33.71 27.28 -43.72
C ASP A 537 -34.21 27.26 -42.26
N ARG A 538 -34.34 26.06 -41.67
CA ARG A 538 -34.72 25.91 -40.26
C ARG A 538 -33.66 26.47 -39.31
N PHE A 539 -32.38 26.32 -39.64
CA PHE A 539 -31.26 26.84 -38.87
C PHE A 539 -31.25 28.38 -38.90
N ASN A 540 -31.44 28.99 -40.07
CA ASN A 540 -31.51 30.44 -40.21
C ASN A 540 -32.70 31.01 -39.44
N GLN A 541 -33.85 30.32 -39.45
CA GLN A 541 -35.02 30.69 -38.65
C GLN A 541 -34.76 30.59 -37.13
N ALA A 542 -34.10 29.52 -36.67
CA ALA A 542 -33.77 29.33 -35.25
C ALA A 542 -32.76 30.37 -34.73
N ILE A 543 -31.74 30.71 -35.54
CA ILE A 543 -30.78 31.77 -35.19
C ILE A 543 -31.47 33.13 -35.12
N ALA A 544 -32.37 33.43 -36.05
CA ALA A 544 -33.15 34.67 -36.02
C ALA A 544 -34.00 34.77 -34.74
N HIS A 545 -34.66 33.67 -34.36
CA HIS A 545 -35.47 33.59 -33.14
C HIS A 545 -34.63 33.78 -31.87
N LEU A 546 -33.57 32.99 -31.68
CA LEU A 546 -32.67 33.10 -30.53
C LEU A 546 -31.98 34.47 -30.47
N GLY A 547 -31.67 35.06 -31.64
CA GLY A 547 -31.14 36.40 -31.75
C GLY A 547 -32.11 37.47 -31.26
N SER A 548 -33.41 37.34 -31.56
CA SER A 548 -34.45 38.23 -31.05
C SER A 548 -34.67 38.08 -29.55
N GLU A 549 -34.73 36.86 -29.02
CA GLU A 549 -34.89 36.60 -27.58
C GLU A 549 -33.70 37.13 -26.78
N ARG A 550 -32.46 36.93 -27.26
CA ARG A 550 -31.28 37.50 -26.61
C ARG A 550 -31.28 39.02 -26.58
N ARG A 551 -31.79 39.69 -27.62
CA ARG A 551 -31.92 41.16 -27.63
C ARG A 551 -32.97 41.62 -26.61
N GLN A 552 -34.09 40.90 -26.49
CA GLN A 552 -35.13 41.19 -25.50
C GLN A 552 -34.62 41.00 -24.06
N LEU A 553 -33.93 39.89 -23.78
CA LEU A 553 -33.35 39.62 -22.46
C LEU A 553 -32.25 40.62 -22.09
N LYS A 554 -31.40 41.02 -23.04
CA LYS A 554 -30.40 42.08 -22.81
C LYS A 554 -31.05 43.43 -22.52
N GLY A 555 -32.10 43.79 -23.26
CA GLY A 555 -32.90 44.99 -22.98
C GLY A 555 -33.47 44.96 -21.55
N ALA A 556 -34.09 43.86 -21.15
CA ALA A 556 -34.64 43.69 -19.80
C ALA A 556 -33.58 43.78 -18.69
N ILE A 557 -32.40 43.17 -18.88
CA ILE A 557 -31.30 43.24 -17.90
C ILE A 557 -30.72 44.66 -17.81
N GLU A 558 -30.61 45.38 -18.93
CA GLU A 558 -30.14 46.76 -18.94
C GLU A 558 -31.16 47.70 -18.28
N GLU A 559 -32.46 47.46 -18.46
CA GLU A 559 -33.54 48.16 -17.76
C GLU A 559 -33.52 47.88 -16.25
N GLU A 560 -33.35 46.62 -15.82
CA GLU A 560 -33.21 46.27 -14.40
C GLU A 560 -31.96 46.88 -13.77
N LYS A 561 -30.83 46.90 -14.48
CA LYS A 561 -29.60 47.57 -14.00
C LYS A 561 -29.80 49.07 -13.87
N ARG A 562 -30.47 49.72 -14.83
CA ARG A 562 -30.81 51.15 -14.74
C ARG A 562 -31.75 51.43 -13.57
N ALA A 563 -32.76 50.58 -13.37
CA ALA A 563 -33.67 50.68 -12.23
C ALA A 563 -32.93 50.50 -10.89
N PHE A 564 -32.02 49.53 -10.80
CA PHE A 564 -31.20 49.29 -9.61
C PHE A 564 -30.22 50.44 -9.33
N GLN A 565 -29.61 51.00 -10.37
CA GLN A 565 -28.73 52.17 -10.27
C GLN A 565 -29.50 53.40 -9.76
N GLN A 566 -30.70 53.63 -10.29
CA GLN A 566 -31.59 54.72 -9.85
C GLN A 566 -32.02 54.57 -8.39
N MET A 567 -32.20 53.34 -7.89
CA MET A 567 -32.51 53.09 -6.47
C MET A 567 -31.30 53.30 -5.54
N LEU A 568 -30.08 53.11 -6.04
CA LEU A 568 -28.86 53.42 -5.30
C LEU A 568 -28.63 54.94 -5.23
N ASP A 569 -28.87 55.65 -6.34
CA ASP A 569 -28.72 57.10 -6.43
C ASP A 569 -29.78 57.86 -5.61
N SER A 570 -30.96 57.26 -5.37
CA SER A 570 -32.03 57.87 -4.56
C SER A 570 -31.83 57.75 -3.04
N GLY A 571 -30.72 57.16 -2.56
CA GLY A 571 -30.32 57.19 -1.14
C GLY A 571 -31.32 56.58 -0.13
N SER A 572 -32.27 55.75 -0.57
CA SER A 572 -33.38 55.27 0.26
C SER A 572 -33.17 53.87 0.86
N VAL A 573 -31.93 53.38 0.95
CA VAL A 573 -31.62 52.07 1.52
C VAL A 573 -31.11 52.23 2.95
N SER A 574 -32.05 52.36 3.88
CA SER A 574 -31.80 52.09 5.30
C SER A 574 -31.95 50.58 5.54
N ASP A 575 -31.10 50.00 6.38
CA ASP A 575 -30.97 48.54 6.63
C ASP A 575 -32.29 47.85 7.06
N ALA A 576 -33.30 48.61 7.49
CA ALA A 576 -34.64 48.10 7.79
C ALA A 576 -35.44 47.69 6.53
N ASN A 577 -35.21 48.33 5.38
CA ASN A 577 -35.96 48.05 4.15
C ASN A 577 -35.43 46.79 3.42
N LEU A 578 -34.20 46.34 3.71
CA LEU A 578 -33.64 45.12 3.12
C LEU A 578 -34.41 43.85 3.55
N GLY A 579 -34.99 43.84 4.76
CA GLY A 579 -35.78 42.73 5.26
C GLY A 579 -37.13 42.59 4.54
N GLU A 580 -37.85 43.71 4.36
CA GLU A 580 -39.12 43.74 3.63
C GLU A 580 -38.92 43.53 2.12
N GLU A 581 -37.82 44.03 1.55
CA GLU A 581 -37.46 43.81 0.16
C GLU A 581 -37.07 42.36 -0.13
N GLN A 582 -36.43 41.66 0.83
CA GLN A 582 -36.17 40.22 0.70
C GLN A 582 -37.45 39.38 0.79
N LEU A 583 -38.42 39.78 1.60
CA LEU A 583 -39.72 39.12 1.71
C LEU A 583 -40.58 39.35 0.46
N THR A 584 -40.60 40.56 -0.09
CA THR A 584 -41.27 40.86 -1.37
C THR A 584 -40.59 40.19 -2.56
N LYS A 585 -39.24 40.12 -2.58
CA LYS A 585 -38.50 39.32 -3.57
C LYS A 585 -38.81 37.83 -3.45
N ARG A 586 -39.01 37.30 -2.24
CA ARG A 586 -39.43 35.91 -2.02
C ARG A 586 -40.85 35.66 -2.55
N THR A 587 -41.81 36.54 -2.28
CA THR A 587 -43.19 36.38 -2.77
C THR A 587 -43.28 36.56 -4.29
N LEU A 588 -42.52 37.50 -4.87
CA LEU A 588 -42.40 37.69 -6.31
C LEU A 588 -41.74 36.49 -7.00
N ARG A 589 -40.66 35.92 -6.43
CA ARG A 589 -40.04 34.68 -6.91
C ARG A 589 -41.03 33.52 -6.86
N HIS A 590 -41.81 33.40 -5.80
CA HIS A 590 -42.82 32.35 -5.67
C HIS A 590 -43.94 32.50 -6.71
N ARG A 591 -44.36 33.74 -7.01
CA ARG A 591 -45.34 34.04 -8.07
C ARG A 591 -44.75 33.80 -9.46
N HIS A 592 -43.48 34.10 -9.68
CA HIS A 592 -42.78 33.84 -10.93
C HIS A 592 -42.60 32.34 -11.18
N LEU A 593 -42.19 31.57 -10.18
CA LEU A 593 -42.11 30.11 -10.25
C LEU A 593 -43.49 29.48 -10.52
N SER A 594 -44.55 30.02 -9.92
CA SER A 594 -45.92 29.58 -10.21
C SER A 594 -46.34 29.89 -11.66
N LYS A 595 -46.00 31.08 -12.19
CA LYS A 595 -46.24 31.42 -13.61
C LYS A 595 -45.46 30.52 -14.56
N VAL A 596 -44.17 30.31 -14.32
CA VAL A 596 -43.32 29.42 -15.13
C VAL A 596 -43.80 27.98 -15.06
N SER A 597 -44.26 27.52 -13.90
CA SER A 597 -44.89 26.19 -13.75
C SER A 597 -46.17 26.08 -14.57
N ASN A 598 -47.02 27.12 -14.57
CA ASN A 598 -48.25 27.14 -15.34
C ASN A 598 -47.96 27.23 -16.85
N GLU A 599 -46.96 28.00 -17.28
CA GLU A 599 -46.50 28.08 -18.67
C GLU A 599 -45.90 26.76 -19.15
N LYS A 600 -45.10 26.09 -18.31
CA LYS A 600 -44.59 24.73 -18.57
C LYS A 600 -45.73 23.73 -18.72
N ALA A 601 -46.75 23.79 -17.86
CA ALA A 601 -47.93 22.94 -17.97
C ALA A 601 -48.73 23.22 -19.27
N GLN A 602 -48.87 24.49 -19.66
CA GLN A 602 -49.53 24.87 -20.92
C GLN A 602 -48.73 24.44 -22.16
N LEU A 603 -47.40 24.52 -22.12
CA LEU A 603 -46.53 24.04 -23.20
C LEU A 603 -46.56 22.52 -23.32
N LEU A 604 -46.57 21.80 -22.20
CA LEU A 604 -46.75 20.35 -22.19
C LEU A 604 -48.12 19.96 -22.78
N ALA A 605 -49.20 20.65 -22.40
CA ALA A 605 -50.52 20.43 -22.98
C ALA A 605 -50.56 20.73 -24.49
N ARG A 606 -49.89 21.80 -24.96
CA ARG A 606 -49.76 22.11 -26.40
C ARG A 606 -48.94 21.06 -27.15
N LEU A 607 -47.86 20.53 -26.55
CA LEU A 607 -47.07 19.46 -27.13
C LEU A 607 -47.85 18.14 -27.21
N GLU A 608 -48.67 17.83 -26.20
CA GLU A 608 -49.57 16.69 -26.22
C GLU A 608 -50.65 16.84 -27.30
N GLN A 609 -51.24 18.02 -27.43
CA GLN A 609 -52.16 18.34 -28.53
C GLN A 609 -51.46 18.20 -29.90
N ALA A 610 -50.25 18.73 -30.06
CA ALA A 610 -49.49 18.60 -31.31
C ALA A 610 -49.12 17.14 -31.61
N ARG A 611 -48.79 16.34 -30.59
CA ARG A 611 -48.60 14.88 -30.73
C ARG A 611 -49.90 14.20 -31.15
N ALA A 612 -51.02 14.55 -30.54
CA ALA A 612 -52.34 14.03 -30.92
C ALA A 612 -52.75 14.44 -32.35
N HIS A 613 -52.41 15.65 -32.79
CA HIS A 613 -52.61 16.08 -34.18
C HIS A 613 -51.69 15.33 -35.14
N LYS A 614 -50.44 15.06 -34.76
CA LYS A 614 -49.50 14.26 -35.56
C LYS A 614 -49.94 12.80 -35.66
N THR A 615 -50.42 12.18 -34.59
CA THR A 615 -50.96 10.81 -34.62
C THR A 615 -52.24 10.74 -35.42
N LYS A 616 -53.14 11.73 -35.31
CA LYS A 616 -54.33 11.85 -36.17
C LYS A 616 -53.97 12.05 -37.64
N ALA A 617 -52.98 12.89 -37.96
CA ALA A 617 -52.50 13.08 -39.32
C ALA A 617 -51.84 11.82 -39.87
N GLN A 618 -51.07 11.09 -39.07
CA GLN A 618 -50.50 9.79 -39.44
C GLN A 618 -51.59 8.73 -39.63
N ALA A 619 -52.60 8.69 -38.76
CA ALA A 619 -53.75 7.80 -38.91
C ALA A 619 -54.53 8.10 -40.19
N GLN A 620 -54.78 9.37 -40.50
CA GLN A 620 -55.39 9.79 -41.76
C GLN A 620 -54.50 9.46 -42.97
N HIS A 621 -53.17 9.54 -42.85
CA HIS A 621 -52.24 9.18 -43.92
C HIS A 621 -52.17 7.65 -44.15
N VAL A 622 -52.29 6.86 -43.08
CA VAL A 622 -52.40 5.40 -43.12
C VAL A 622 -53.76 5.00 -43.70
N GLU A 623 -54.85 5.60 -43.24
CA GLU A 623 -56.19 5.36 -43.74
C GLU A 623 -56.33 5.76 -45.23
N LYS A 624 -55.73 6.88 -45.65
CA LYS A 624 -55.68 7.29 -47.06
C LYS A 624 -54.83 6.31 -47.89
N ARG A 625 -53.75 5.76 -47.33
CA ARG A 625 -52.92 4.71 -47.95
C ARG A 625 -53.65 3.36 -48.03
N GLU A 626 -54.50 3.04 -47.06
CA GLU A 626 -55.35 1.85 -47.05
C GLU A 626 -56.54 1.99 -48.00
N ARG A 627 -57.15 3.18 -48.11
CA ARG A 627 -58.20 3.48 -49.11
C ARG A 627 -57.68 3.47 -50.54
N LEU A 628 -56.43 3.91 -50.77
CA LEU A 628 -55.74 3.78 -52.07
C LEU A 628 -55.34 2.33 -52.39
N ARG A 629 -55.31 1.47 -51.37
CA ARG A 629 -55.09 0.02 -51.49
C ARG A 629 -56.45 -0.68 -51.55
N GLY A 630 -57.22 -0.39 -52.60
CA GLY A 630 -58.57 -0.95 -52.81
C GLY A 630 -58.62 -2.50 -52.76
N PRO A 631 -59.82 -3.09 -52.67
CA PRO A 631 -60.02 -4.54 -52.55
C PRO A 631 -59.81 -5.23 -53.90
N ALA A 632 -58.57 -5.25 -54.40
CA ALA A 632 -58.23 -5.90 -55.65
C ALA A 632 -56.78 -6.38 -55.61
N TYR A 633 -56.52 -7.45 -54.85
CA TYR A 633 -55.71 -8.61 -55.27
C TYR A 633 -55.50 -9.53 -54.06
N VAL A 634 -56.43 -10.48 -53.89
CA VAL A 634 -56.13 -11.73 -53.19
C VAL A 634 -55.43 -12.61 -54.22
N LYS A 635 -54.09 -12.69 -54.16
CA LYS A 635 -53.34 -13.80 -54.75
C LYS A 635 -52.32 -14.33 -53.74
N ALA A 636 -52.54 -15.60 -53.41
CA ALA A 636 -51.63 -16.68 -53.02
C ALA A 636 -50.36 -16.36 -52.19
N PRO A 637 -50.09 -17.18 -51.15
CA PRO A 637 -49.08 -16.86 -50.16
C PRO A 637 -47.67 -17.12 -50.69
N VAL A 638 -46.95 -16.06 -51.02
CA VAL A 638 -45.48 -16.13 -50.95
C VAL A 638 -45.12 -16.09 -49.47
N LYS A 639 -44.59 -17.21 -48.97
CA LYS A 639 -43.96 -17.38 -47.65
C LYS A 639 -42.78 -16.40 -47.53
N SER A 640 -43.08 -15.12 -47.39
CA SER A 640 -42.12 -14.14 -46.90
C SER A 640 -42.00 -14.31 -45.40
N ARG A 641 -40.82 -13.97 -44.90
CA ARG A 641 -40.19 -14.52 -43.71
C ARG A 641 -40.25 -13.60 -42.47
N PRO A 642 -41.29 -12.76 -42.19
CA PRO A 642 -41.20 -11.85 -41.04
C PRO A 642 -41.66 -12.49 -39.72
N ALA A 643 -42.54 -13.49 -39.72
CA ALA A 643 -43.11 -14.06 -38.49
C ALA A 643 -42.09 -14.86 -37.65
N MET A 644 -41.16 -15.60 -38.29
CA MET A 644 -40.10 -16.35 -37.60
C MET A 644 -39.01 -15.45 -36.97
N SER A 645 -38.88 -14.20 -37.41
CA SER A 645 -37.90 -13.24 -36.87
C SER A 645 -38.38 -12.58 -35.58
N ALA A 646 -39.69 -12.35 -35.45
CA ALA A 646 -40.28 -11.76 -34.26
C ALA A 646 -40.31 -12.77 -33.10
N THR A 647 -40.65 -14.04 -33.39
CA THR A 647 -40.65 -15.11 -32.39
C THR A 647 -39.25 -15.47 -31.93
N LYS A 648 -38.26 -15.56 -32.84
CA LYS A 648 -36.85 -15.74 -32.45
C LYS A 648 -36.34 -14.59 -31.58
N ARG A 649 -36.58 -13.33 -31.96
CA ARG A 649 -36.17 -12.17 -31.15
C ARG A 649 -36.82 -12.15 -29.75
N ALA A 650 -38.05 -12.65 -29.63
CA ALA A 650 -38.72 -12.78 -28.33
C ALA A 650 -38.10 -13.91 -27.48
N GLN A 651 -37.76 -15.05 -28.10
CA GLN A 651 -37.06 -16.15 -27.45
C GLN A 651 -35.64 -15.75 -27.05
N ASP A 652 -34.92 -15.02 -27.90
CA ASP A 652 -33.58 -14.51 -27.64
C ASP A 652 -33.61 -13.53 -26.45
N LYS A 653 -34.57 -12.58 -26.43
CA LYS A 653 -34.75 -11.66 -25.28
C LYS A 653 -35.10 -12.39 -23.98
N ALA A 654 -35.94 -13.43 -24.05
CA ALA A 654 -36.28 -14.24 -22.88
C ALA A 654 -35.07 -15.06 -22.39
N SER A 655 -34.23 -15.55 -23.31
CA SER A 655 -33.00 -16.29 -22.97
C SER A 655 -31.94 -15.39 -22.33
N ILE A 656 -31.75 -14.18 -22.86
CA ILE A 656 -30.83 -13.18 -22.30
C ILE A 656 -31.28 -12.79 -20.89
N LYS A 657 -32.58 -12.57 -20.68
CA LYS A 657 -33.11 -12.24 -19.35
C LYS A 657 -32.88 -13.37 -18.33
N ARG A 658 -33.05 -14.64 -18.75
CA ARG A 658 -32.75 -15.79 -17.88
C ARG A 658 -31.26 -15.88 -17.53
N LEU A 659 -30.38 -15.64 -18.49
CA LEU A 659 -28.92 -15.62 -18.26
C LEU A 659 -28.51 -14.48 -17.32
N ASP A 660 -29.11 -13.30 -17.45
CA ASP A 660 -28.87 -12.17 -16.56
C ASP A 660 -29.37 -12.44 -15.13
N ASP A 661 -30.55 -13.05 -14.99
CA ASP A 661 -31.10 -13.42 -13.68
C ASP A 661 -30.26 -14.53 -13.02
N GLU A 662 -29.78 -15.52 -13.79
CA GLU A 662 -28.84 -16.54 -13.31
C GLU A 662 -27.48 -15.94 -12.89
N ALA A 663 -26.96 -14.97 -13.63
CA ALA A 663 -25.71 -14.29 -13.30
C ALA A 663 -25.85 -13.50 -11.99
N ARG A 664 -26.98 -12.80 -11.79
CA ARG A 664 -27.27 -12.07 -10.55
C ARG A 664 -27.40 -13.00 -9.34
N GLU A 665 -28.04 -14.15 -9.50
CA GLU A 665 -28.13 -15.15 -8.43
C GLU A 665 -26.77 -15.79 -8.11
N ARG A 666 -25.94 -16.06 -9.13
CA ARG A 666 -24.55 -16.53 -8.90
C ARG A 666 -23.72 -15.49 -8.14
N ASP A 667 -23.83 -14.22 -8.48
CA ASP A 667 -23.12 -13.14 -7.77
C ASP A 667 -23.60 -13.00 -6.32
N ARG A 668 -24.91 -13.12 -6.09
CA ARG A 668 -25.50 -13.10 -4.75
C ARG A 668 -24.98 -14.26 -3.89
N LEU A 669 -24.94 -15.47 -4.44
CA LEU A 669 -24.40 -16.65 -3.76
C LEU A 669 -22.90 -16.52 -3.48
N ASN A 670 -22.12 -15.98 -4.43
CA ASN A 670 -20.68 -15.74 -4.24
C ASN A 670 -20.40 -14.71 -3.15
N ARG A 671 -21.21 -13.64 -3.04
CA ARG A 671 -21.11 -12.67 -1.95
C ARG A 671 -21.43 -13.32 -0.59
N GLN A 672 -22.45 -14.17 -0.53
CA GLN A 672 -22.77 -14.93 0.69
C GLN A 672 -21.64 -15.88 1.09
N ARG A 673 -21.05 -16.61 0.13
CA ARG A 673 -19.87 -17.47 0.36
C ARG A 673 -18.68 -16.68 0.92
N TYR A 674 -18.41 -15.51 0.35
CA TYR A 674 -17.34 -14.64 0.82
C TYR A 674 -17.59 -14.16 2.26
N GLN A 675 -18.84 -13.80 2.60
CA GLN A 675 -19.23 -13.42 3.96
C GLN A 675 -19.10 -14.59 4.96
N ILE A 676 -19.45 -15.81 4.56
CA ILE A 676 -19.30 -17.00 5.40
C ILE A 676 -17.83 -17.32 5.64
N GLN A 677 -16.98 -17.26 4.59
CA GLN A 677 -15.54 -17.47 4.72
C GLN A 677 -14.85 -16.41 5.58
N THR A 678 -15.26 -15.15 5.46
CA THR A 678 -14.70 -14.07 6.30
C THR A 678 -15.11 -14.23 7.76
N LYS A 679 -16.35 -14.64 8.06
CA LYS A 679 -16.79 -14.98 9.43
C LYS A 679 -16.00 -16.15 10.02
N LEU A 680 -15.74 -17.20 9.23
CA LEU A 680 -14.90 -18.34 9.64
C LEU A 680 -13.46 -17.92 9.95
N LYS A 681 -12.84 -17.09 9.08
CA LYS A 681 -11.49 -16.53 9.31
C LYS A 681 -11.42 -15.64 10.55
N GLN A 682 -12.52 -14.97 10.89
CA GLN A 682 -12.66 -14.15 12.09
C GLN A 682 -13.05 -14.94 13.35
N GLY A 683 -13.18 -16.26 13.28
CA GLY A 683 -13.54 -17.11 14.45
C GLY A 683 -14.97 -16.92 14.96
N LYS A 684 -15.87 -16.31 14.17
CA LYS A 684 -17.26 -16.06 14.56
C LYS A 684 -18.12 -17.31 14.37
N THR A 685 -19.10 -17.51 15.25
CA THR A 685 -20.03 -18.63 15.16
C THR A 685 -20.96 -18.46 13.96
N LEU A 686 -21.02 -19.48 13.09
CA LEU A 686 -21.93 -19.52 11.95
C LEU A 686 -23.36 -19.82 12.40
N THR A 687 -24.33 -19.15 11.78
CA THR A 687 -25.75 -19.43 11.96
C THR A 687 -26.13 -20.77 11.32
N LYS A 688 -27.24 -21.39 11.77
CA LYS A 688 -27.71 -22.70 11.27
C LYS A 688 -27.85 -22.73 9.73
N ARG A 689 -28.40 -21.67 9.13
CA ARG A 689 -28.54 -21.53 7.67
C ARG A 689 -27.20 -21.45 6.94
N GLU A 690 -26.20 -20.77 7.51
CA GLU A 690 -24.86 -20.68 6.92
C GLU A 690 -24.11 -22.02 7.00
N ARG A 691 -24.33 -22.80 8.07
CA ARG A 691 -23.78 -24.17 8.20
C ARG A 691 -24.40 -25.11 7.16
N GLU A 692 -25.72 -25.07 6.97
CA GLU A 692 -26.43 -25.85 5.96
C GLU A 692 -25.98 -25.48 4.53
N ALA A 693 -25.77 -24.20 4.23
CA ALA A 693 -25.25 -23.75 2.94
C ALA A 693 -23.83 -24.28 2.68
N LEU A 694 -22.96 -24.26 3.68
CA LEU A 694 -21.59 -24.75 3.57
C LEU A 694 -21.53 -26.28 3.42
N GLN A 695 -22.50 -26.99 3.99
CA GLN A 695 -22.63 -28.44 3.83
C GLN A 695 -23.11 -28.81 2.43
N ARG A 696 -24.11 -28.12 1.88
CA ARG A 696 -24.53 -28.28 0.47
C ARG A 696 -23.42 -27.97 -0.53
N ASP A 697 -22.57 -26.98 -0.23
CA ASP A 697 -21.43 -26.65 -1.09
C ASP A 697 -20.35 -27.74 -1.07
N LYS A 698 -20.11 -28.37 0.09
CA LYS A 698 -19.22 -29.53 0.19
C LYS A 698 -19.77 -30.75 -0.56
N GLU A 699 -21.07 -30.98 -0.47
CA GLU A 699 -21.76 -32.04 -1.21
C GLU A 699 -21.70 -31.79 -2.73
N ASN A 700 -21.99 -30.57 -3.18
CA ASN A 700 -21.90 -30.20 -4.61
C ASN A 700 -20.45 -30.24 -5.14
N SER A 701 -19.46 -29.86 -4.32
CA SER A 701 -18.05 -29.97 -4.68
C SER A 701 -17.60 -31.44 -4.78
N SER A 702 -18.11 -32.30 -3.89
CA SER A 702 -17.85 -33.75 -3.91
C SER A 702 -18.48 -34.40 -5.15
N VAL A 703 -19.73 -34.03 -5.48
CA VAL A 703 -20.40 -34.49 -6.70
C VAL A 703 -19.67 -34.01 -7.95
N LYS A 704 -19.25 -32.74 -8.00
CA LYS A 704 -18.48 -32.19 -9.12
C LYS A 704 -17.11 -32.86 -9.28
N ALA A 705 -16.41 -33.16 -8.18
CA ALA A 705 -15.16 -33.91 -8.19
C ALA A 705 -15.36 -35.34 -8.71
N ARG A 706 -16.47 -36.01 -8.33
CA ARG A 706 -16.83 -37.34 -8.86
C ARG A 706 -17.15 -37.32 -10.36
N PHE A 707 -17.84 -36.29 -10.84
CA PHE A 707 -18.10 -36.13 -12.28
C PHE A 707 -16.82 -35.81 -13.07
N GLN A 708 -15.90 -35.04 -12.49
CA GLN A 708 -14.59 -34.74 -13.12
C GLN A 708 -13.61 -35.92 -13.08
N SER A 709 -13.82 -36.91 -12.22
CA SER A 709 -13.03 -38.16 -12.23
C SER A 709 -13.61 -39.24 -13.16
N LEU A 710 -14.82 -39.04 -13.67
CA LEU A 710 -15.52 -39.96 -14.59
C LEU A 710 -15.48 -39.50 -16.06
N ALA A 711 -15.05 -38.25 -16.30
CA ALA A 711 -14.77 -37.67 -17.61
C ALA A 711 -13.26 -37.60 -17.81
#